data_AF-A0AA88KQP7-F1
#
_entry.id   AF-A0AA88KQP7-F1
#
_cell.length_a   1.000
_cell.length_b   1.000
_cell.length_c   1.000
_cell.angle_alpha   90.00
_cell.angle_beta   90.00
_cell.angle_gamma   90.00
#
_symmetry.space_group_name_H-M   'P 1'
#
loop_
_entity.id
_entity.type
_entity.pdbx_description
1 polymer ?
#
loop_
_entity_poly.entity_id
_entity_poly.type
_entity_poly.pdbx_seq_one_letter_code
_entity_poly.pdbx_strand_id
1 'polypeptide(L)'
;MFQALLLIPVEELHHTPSGKNVVKNNVKLRDDTNQQPSMVILSFHNYKKWNSEEVASTLILDDVVGGASLSVVDVKPLCDAGFKGTSLANIVQDINRHNVDSAIKIMTESKDFTQVSESTCKSVVNWVNNTLMPKLFGLWDKDQTKSALCKQKLIGGAGLHEIQVQPLYEAGFNGTVLSRIVYELEKNERDGSDLADVDIANKVLPTEIDSSTLTPLVEWVKYELIAKNKIQVPLAKPSISNGSNKRYTDRNETVQSTQKKIQQFIQQFTTTSPKDISNIESIPNILLSSFGSTFTFVDREDSKNTILHTFKHYSSIADENKNLDKDHVILPFIAAAPGVGKSRLLQEIGWDLRLKHFRDSVTCYPLFVSFGNVTSITDAEQKEKLDIFQSLIIRIVFSFICHINGTRADFDTLTKDWITHFGNELIGLKEVLQVIANMLEKPNIDFFIAIDEAHEIDNNNTGTNPLKTLMKKIGCYLQFQKETTLRVFPLFAGTFHTVLLDNLIGSTYTPRFVPVTALLSPPNVAKIIDNLEVKYSKLDNWRIDVEFRHYLRLFAGFPRGLEYYLDDYVKQSITAREAYESSSYRLRSKYSFTQRTEMENVLAAKVVTRARVSLFDNILTTVNFTFSEAENRGFIMLNLEEDSKFTCTYPPVLLSRMISHNMQPIVHKLVFSTEKNVYGLPWEDCVHDYLYLFFSLVANKLDLTLNDLFPFATMSAETSKLSLEQISNCTQFHAAHKVQSILKEIDTQTGKLNIVTLTDCAIIKNAPTAEASDILIFGVQLKTKDEILVFHIQCKWADNAKSSETFKQVIEEMNKNKKLSVETESKTTRNITVIMTGKPISDLPNSDFPDDLVIINKTNFAKYFGIFTDSMKFLCAKQILNINNQSELQSFHGLGDVMAKYVIKARSSTGFKDMEDLKKRVLETVTDKTSTTKLINILSDVEIIF
;
A
#
# COMPACT_ATOMS: atom_id res chain seq x y z
N MET A 1 -10.88 0.36 1.68
CA MET A 1 -9.44 0.42 1.35
C MET A 1 -8.56 1.02 2.46
N PHE A 2 -9.05 1.16 3.70
CA PHE A 2 -8.27 1.13 4.96
C PHE A 2 -9.19 0.70 6.13
N GLN A 3 -10.10 -0.23 5.88
CA GLN A 3 -11.18 -0.61 6.81
C GLN A 3 -11.12 -2.10 7.12
N ALA A 4 -9.98 -2.55 7.62
CA ALA A 4 -9.81 -3.86 8.22
C ALA A 4 -8.92 -3.74 9.46
N LEU A 5 -9.31 -2.86 10.39
CA LEU A 5 -8.81 -2.79 11.76
C LEU A 5 -9.87 -2.07 12.61
N LEU A 6 -10.43 -2.80 13.59
CA LEU A 6 -11.20 -2.35 14.75
C LEU A 6 -12.67 -1.90 14.53
N LEU A 7 -13.62 -2.83 14.75
CA LEU A 7 -14.54 -2.85 15.92
C LEU A 7 -15.67 -3.88 15.72
N ILE A 8 -15.73 -4.84 16.65
CA ILE A 8 -16.85 -5.75 16.90
C ILE A 8 -17.77 -5.06 17.92
N PRO A 9 -19.09 -4.99 17.71
CA PRO A 9 -20.04 -4.92 18.79
C PRO A 9 -20.50 -6.34 19.15
N VAL A 10 -20.29 -6.68 20.42
CA VAL A 10 -20.88 -7.83 21.11
C VAL A 10 -22.34 -7.50 21.37
N GLU A 11 -23.27 -8.31 20.87
CA GLU A 11 -24.60 -8.43 21.46
C GLU A 11 -24.93 -9.90 21.74
N GLU A 12 -25.43 -10.08 22.94
CA GLU A 12 -25.73 -11.31 23.66
C GLU A 12 -26.91 -12.07 23.02
N LEU A 13 -26.85 -13.39 23.03
CA LEU A 13 -28.08 -14.20 23.08
C LEU A 13 -27.84 -15.47 23.91
N HIS A 14 -28.57 -15.52 25.02
CA HIS A 14 -28.62 -16.55 26.03
C HIS A 14 -29.05 -17.95 25.52
N HIS A 15 -28.50 -18.98 26.18
CA HIS A 15 -28.97 -20.36 26.25
C HIS A 15 -30.50 -20.48 26.40
N THR A 16 -31.19 -21.52 25.89
CA THR A 16 -31.25 -22.87 26.50
C THR A 16 -32.10 -23.86 25.65
N PRO A 17 -32.07 -25.18 25.96
CA PRO A 17 -32.23 -26.27 25.00
C PRO A 17 -33.54 -27.07 25.13
N SER A 18 -33.84 -27.89 24.12
CA SER A 18 -34.59 -29.15 24.25
C SER A 18 -34.18 -30.03 23.06
N GLY A 19 -33.80 -31.31 23.16
CA GLY A 19 -34.22 -32.36 24.07
C GLY A 19 -35.06 -33.37 23.26
N LYS A 20 -34.46 -34.50 22.87
CA LYS A 20 -35.09 -35.86 22.86
C LYS A 20 -34.22 -36.91 22.15
N ASN A 21 -33.86 -37.92 22.93
CA ASN A 21 -33.44 -39.26 22.50
C ASN A 21 -34.57 -39.97 21.74
N VAL A 22 -34.24 -40.73 20.69
CA VAL A 22 -34.90 -42.02 20.40
C VAL A 22 -33.86 -43.05 19.97
N VAL A 23 -33.94 -44.18 20.66
CA VAL A 23 -33.16 -45.41 20.58
C VAL A 23 -33.97 -46.43 19.76
N LYS A 24 -33.36 -47.12 18.77
CA LYS A 24 -33.33 -48.61 18.63
C LYS A 24 -33.02 -49.16 17.22
N ASN A 25 -32.11 -50.15 17.26
CA ASN A 25 -32.13 -51.48 16.63
C ASN A 25 -31.56 -51.74 15.22
N ASN A 26 -30.30 -52.19 15.22
CA ASN A 26 -29.78 -53.49 14.73
C ASN A 26 -30.51 -54.26 13.63
N VAL A 27 -29.80 -54.51 12.52
CA VAL A 27 -29.74 -55.83 11.86
C VAL A 27 -28.28 -56.13 11.47
N LYS A 28 -27.84 -57.34 11.82
CA LYS A 28 -26.51 -57.94 11.61
C LYS A 28 -26.42 -58.53 10.19
N LEU A 29 -25.36 -58.23 9.45
CA LEU A 29 -24.85 -59.07 8.37
C LEU A 29 -23.33 -59.14 8.50
N ARG A 30 -22.81 -60.37 8.64
CA ARG A 30 -21.37 -60.67 8.66
C ARG A 30 -20.84 -60.55 7.24
N ASP A 31 -19.82 -59.71 7.05
CA ASP A 31 -18.90 -59.77 5.92
C ASP A 31 -17.48 -59.74 6.50
N ASP A 32 -16.83 -60.91 6.53
CA ASP A 32 -15.42 -61.06 6.90
C ASP A 32 -14.57 -60.63 5.69
N THR A 33 -14.28 -59.34 5.56
CA THR A 33 -13.09 -58.76 4.88
C THR A 33 -13.15 -57.22 4.93
N ASN A 34 -12.98 -56.64 6.13
CA ASN A 34 -12.57 -55.25 6.31
C ASN A 34 -12.17 -55.05 7.79
N GLN A 35 -10.95 -55.43 8.15
CA GLN A 35 -10.36 -54.92 9.39
C GLN A 35 -9.94 -53.47 9.13
N GLN A 36 -10.78 -52.51 9.56
CA GLN A 36 -10.30 -51.15 9.79
C GLN A 36 -9.08 -51.22 10.72
N PRO A 37 -7.96 -50.54 10.41
CA PRO A 37 -6.84 -50.48 11.34
C PRO A 37 -7.32 -49.85 12.65
N SER A 38 -7.10 -50.53 13.77
CA SER A 38 -7.48 -50.01 15.09
C SER A 38 -6.72 -48.70 15.32
N MET A 39 -7.45 -47.60 15.40
CA MET A 39 -6.89 -46.29 15.74
C MET A 39 -6.57 -46.24 17.23
N VAL A 40 -5.32 -45.92 17.58
CA VAL A 40 -4.89 -45.74 18.97
C VAL A 40 -4.55 -44.27 19.20
N ILE A 41 -5.01 -43.73 20.33
CA ILE A 41 -4.68 -42.37 20.76
C ILE A 41 -3.44 -42.44 21.65
N LEU A 42 -2.34 -41.86 21.18
CA LEU A 42 -1.09 -41.77 21.91
C LEU A 42 -0.92 -40.37 22.49
N SER A 43 -0.39 -40.28 23.71
CA SER A 43 0.00 -39.01 24.35
C SER A 43 1.51 -38.86 24.28
N PHE A 44 1.98 -37.72 23.76
CA PHE A 44 3.42 -37.42 23.70
C PHE A 44 4.06 -37.34 25.10
N HIS A 45 3.29 -37.10 26.17
CA HIS A 45 3.80 -37.16 27.55
C HIS A 45 4.23 -38.56 27.99
N ASN A 46 3.56 -39.58 27.44
CA ASN A 46 3.80 -40.98 27.75
C ASN A 46 4.64 -41.66 26.66
N TYR A 47 5.35 -40.88 25.83
CA TYR A 47 6.12 -41.43 24.70
C TYR A 47 7.11 -42.53 25.12
N LYS A 48 7.65 -42.46 26.35
CA LYS A 48 8.55 -43.49 26.90
C LYS A 48 7.92 -44.88 27.00
N LYS A 49 6.58 -44.94 27.09
CA LYS A 49 5.80 -46.18 27.16
C LYS A 49 5.41 -46.71 25.78
N TRP A 50 5.66 -45.95 24.71
CA TRP A 50 5.29 -46.38 23.37
C TRP A 50 6.10 -47.61 22.96
N ASN A 51 5.41 -48.62 22.43
CA ASN A 51 6.04 -49.81 21.86
C ASN A 51 6.59 -49.52 20.45
N SER A 52 7.31 -50.47 19.86
CA SER A 52 7.93 -50.27 18.55
C SER A 52 6.93 -50.02 17.41
N GLU A 53 5.74 -50.64 17.47
CA GLU A 53 4.69 -50.46 16.46
C GLU A 53 4.06 -49.05 16.55
N GLU A 54 3.85 -48.55 17.77
CA GLU A 54 3.34 -47.21 18.03
C GLU A 54 4.33 -46.12 17.58
N VAL A 55 5.62 -46.30 17.86
CA VAL A 55 6.67 -45.39 17.39
C VAL A 55 6.78 -45.44 15.88
N ALA A 56 6.83 -46.64 15.29
CA ALA A 56 6.92 -46.81 13.84
C ALA A 56 5.74 -46.14 13.13
N SER A 57 4.51 -46.38 13.59
CA SER A 57 3.30 -45.80 13.01
C SER A 57 3.29 -44.27 13.13
N THR A 58 3.81 -43.73 14.25
CA THR A 58 3.94 -42.27 14.45
C THR A 58 4.96 -41.67 13.48
N LEU A 59 6.10 -42.32 13.28
CA LEU A 59 7.15 -41.83 12.37
C LEU A 59 6.72 -41.86 10.90
N ILE A 60 5.81 -42.76 10.53
CA ILE A 60 5.26 -42.85 9.17
C ILE A 60 4.27 -41.71 8.86
N LEU A 61 3.60 -41.18 9.88
CA LEU A 61 2.64 -40.10 9.68
C LEU A 61 3.29 -38.87 9.05
N ASP A 62 2.49 -38.12 8.31
CA ASP A 62 2.88 -36.85 7.71
C ASP A 62 3.33 -35.84 8.79
N ASP A 63 4.29 -34.97 8.46
CA ASP A 63 4.85 -34.01 9.41
C ASP A 63 3.81 -32.98 9.87
N VAL A 64 2.81 -32.66 9.03
CA VAL A 64 1.70 -31.76 9.34
C VAL A 64 0.79 -32.33 10.44
N VAL A 65 0.67 -33.65 10.55
CA VAL A 65 -0.12 -34.31 11.62
C VAL A 65 0.75 -34.76 12.80
N GLY A 66 2.05 -34.43 12.79
CA GLY A 66 2.98 -34.66 13.88
C GLY A 66 3.89 -35.90 13.74
N GLY A 67 3.96 -36.52 12.57
CA GLY A 67 4.90 -37.61 12.27
C GLY A 67 6.21 -37.15 11.61
N ALA A 68 7.03 -38.09 11.13
CA ALA A 68 8.33 -37.81 10.52
C ALA A 68 8.34 -37.96 8.99
N SER A 69 7.17 -38.25 8.39
CA SER A 69 6.99 -38.52 6.96
C SER A 69 7.91 -39.63 6.40
N LEU A 70 8.30 -40.59 7.24
CA LEU A 70 9.16 -41.69 6.82
C LEU A 70 8.35 -42.76 6.08
N SER A 71 8.95 -43.38 5.06
CA SER A 71 8.27 -44.49 4.38
C SER A 71 8.28 -45.74 5.25
N VAL A 72 7.35 -46.67 5.00
CA VAL A 72 7.34 -48.00 5.65
C VAL A 72 8.68 -48.72 5.47
N VAL A 73 9.38 -48.49 4.35
CA VAL A 73 10.69 -49.08 4.06
C VAL A 73 11.77 -48.49 4.97
N ASP A 74 11.71 -47.18 5.25
CA ASP A 74 12.68 -46.49 6.11
C ASP A 74 12.50 -46.85 7.59
N VAL A 75 11.25 -47.04 8.01
CA VAL A 75 10.90 -47.33 9.42
C VAL A 75 11.08 -48.80 9.76
N LYS A 76 11.01 -49.71 8.79
CA LYS A 76 11.13 -51.15 9.04
C LYS A 76 12.44 -51.53 9.77
N PRO A 77 13.64 -51.09 9.34
CA PRO A 77 14.88 -51.36 10.07
C PRO A 77 14.88 -50.85 11.51
N LEU A 78 14.19 -49.74 11.81
CA LEU A 78 14.03 -49.23 13.17
C LEU A 78 13.13 -50.15 14.00
N CYS A 79 12.00 -50.58 13.42
CA CYS A 79 11.07 -51.50 14.10
C CYS A 79 11.74 -52.85 14.37
N ASP A 80 12.45 -53.40 13.39
CA ASP A 80 13.20 -54.66 13.48
C ASP A 80 14.32 -54.59 14.54
N ALA A 81 14.91 -53.40 14.73
CA ALA A 81 15.89 -53.11 15.78
C ALA A 81 15.27 -52.88 17.18
N GLY A 82 13.94 -53.00 17.32
CA GLY A 82 13.26 -52.76 18.59
C GLY A 82 13.19 -51.29 19.01
N PHE A 83 13.25 -50.35 18.05
CA PHE A 83 13.19 -48.92 18.29
C PHE A 83 11.82 -48.52 18.87
N LYS A 84 11.80 -48.10 20.13
CA LYS A 84 10.58 -47.84 20.92
C LYS A 84 10.69 -46.54 21.72
N GLY A 85 9.71 -46.27 22.57
CA GLY A 85 9.64 -45.05 23.38
C GLY A 85 10.90 -44.73 24.19
N THR A 86 11.58 -45.76 24.72
CA THR A 86 12.87 -45.59 25.43
C THR A 86 14.00 -45.17 24.50
N SER A 87 13.98 -45.58 23.23
CA SER A 87 14.94 -45.15 22.21
C SER A 87 14.78 -43.66 21.90
N LEU A 88 13.54 -43.19 21.77
CA LEU A 88 13.25 -41.75 21.66
C LEU A 88 13.75 -40.97 22.88
N ALA A 89 13.64 -41.56 24.08
CA ALA A 89 14.07 -40.89 25.32
C ALA A 89 15.60 -40.72 25.38
N ASN A 90 16.35 -41.69 24.87
CA ASN A 90 17.80 -41.59 24.74
C ASN A 90 18.18 -40.46 23.77
N ILE A 91 17.49 -40.35 22.62
CA ILE A 91 17.73 -39.26 21.65
C ILE A 91 17.46 -37.89 22.29
N VAL A 92 16.35 -37.74 23.03
CA VAL A 92 16.07 -36.49 23.78
C VAL A 92 17.20 -36.17 24.77
N GLN A 93 17.72 -37.18 25.46
CA GLN A 93 18.83 -37.02 26.41
C GLN A 93 20.13 -36.65 25.71
N ASP A 94 20.41 -37.23 24.55
CA ASP A 94 21.62 -36.97 23.76
C ASP A 94 21.59 -35.56 23.15
N ILE A 95 20.44 -35.12 22.63
CA ILE A 95 20.25 -33.74 22.16
C ILE A 95 20.51 -32.75 23.31
N ASN A 96 19.94 -33.01 24.49
CA ASN A 96 20.09 -32.13 25.65
C ASN A 96 21.54 -32.07 26.19
N ARG A 97 22.31 -33.17 26.08
CA ARG A 97 23.69 -33.23 26.59
C ARG A 97 24.73 -32.76 25.59
N HIS A 98 24.51 -33.04 24.30
CA HIS A 98 25.57 -33.01 23.30
C HIS A 98 25.20 -32.28 22.01
N ASN A 99 23.97 -31.78 21.85
CA ASN A 99 23.37 -31.18 20.64
C ASN A 99 22.86 -32.18 19.58
N VAL A 100 22.17 -31.65 18.56
CA VAL A 100 21.52 -32.42 17.48
C VAL A 100 22.53 -33.19 16.62
N ASP A 101 23.63 -32.56 16.22
CA ASP A 101 24.64 -33.20 15.37
C ASP A 101 25.32 -34.38 16.07
N SER A 102 25.59 -34.23 17.38
CA SER A 102 26.12 -35.32 18.21
C SER A 102 25.10 -36.45 18.36
N ALA A 103 23.82 -36.15 18.55
CA ALA A 103 22.77 -37.17 18.64
C ALA A 103 22.59 -37.94 17.32
N ILE A 104 22.68 -37.25 16.17
CA ILE A 104 22.70 -37.89 14.83
C ILE A 104 23.89 -38.84 14.74
N LYS A 105 25.08 -38.39 15.14
CA LYS A 105 26.30 -39.21 15.11
C LYS A 105 26.18 -40.44 16.01
N ILE A 106 25.73 -40.27 17.25
CA ILE A 106 25.53 -41.36 18.22
C ILE A 106 24.53 -42.40 17.68
N MET A 107 23.41 -41.95 17.10
CA MET A 107 22.41 -42.86 16.53
C MET A 107 22.95 -43.61 15.30
N THR A 108 23.70 -42.93 14.44
CA THR A 108 24.26 -43.51 13.21
C THR A 108 25.39 -44.51 13.48
N GLU A 109 26.21 -44.25 14.50
CA GLU A 109 27.33 -45.11 14.90
C GLU A 109 26.91 -46.24 15.86
N SER A 110 25.64 -46.26 16.30
CA SER A 110 25.13 -47.27 17.21
C SER A 110 25.10 -48.67 16.58
N LYS A 111 25.60 -49.67 17.32
CA LYS A 111 25.53 -51.08 16.91
C LYS A 111 24.09 -51.58 16.77
N ASP A 112 23.16 -50.96 17.48
CA ASP A 112 21.75 -51.33 17.49
C ASP A 112 21.01 -50.89 16.21
N PHE A 113 21.56 -49.93 15.45
CA PHE A 113 20.90 -49.33 14.27
C PHE A 113 21.71 -49.43 12.97
N THR A 114 22.63 -50.39 12.88
CA THR A 114 23.52 -50.59 11.70
C THR A 114 22.80 -50.82 10.36
N GLN A 115 21.53 -51.24 10.41
CA GLN A 115 20.68 -51.45 9.22
C GLN A 115 19.81 -50.23 8.87
N VAL A 116 19.85 -49.17 9.67
CA VAL A 116 19.10 -47.93 9.46
C VAL A 116 19.96 -46.97 8.64
N SER A 117 19.39 -46.37 7.58
CA SER A 117 20.14 -45.41 6.77
C SER A 117 20.47 -44.14 7.55
N GLU A 118 21.61 -43.51 7.27
CA GLU A 118 21.99 -42.23 7.89
C GLU A 118 20.90 -41.15 7.69
N SER A 119 20.26 -41.13 6.52
CA SER A 119 19.11 -40.24 6.25
C SER A 119 17.93 -40.50 7.18
N THR A 120 17.61 -41.77 7.46
CA THR A 120 16.54 -42.13 8.39
C THR A 120 16.90 -41.71 9.81
N CYS A 121 18.14 -41.95 10.25
CA CYS A 121 18.64 -41.49 11.56
C CYS A 121 18.50 -39.97 11.70
N LYS A 122 18.92 -39.19 10.69
CA LYS A 122 18.77 -37.72 10.65
C LYS A 122 17.30 -37.30 10.77
N SER A 123 16.42 -37.92 10.00
CA SER A 123 14.99 -37.60 10.03
C SER A 123 14.36 -37.88 11.39
N VAL A 124 14.71 -38.99 12.04
CA VAL A 124 14.21 -39.32 13.38
C VAL A 124 14.73 -38.34 14.42
N VAL A 125 16.04 -38.02 14.43
CA VAL A 125 16.60 -37.07 15.41
C VAL A 125 16.04 -35.66 15.20
N ASN A 126 15.89 -35.22 13.96
CA ASN A 126 15.28 -33.91 13.64
C ASN A 126 13.80 -33.87 14.01
N TRP A 127 13.05 -34.96 13.80
CA TRP A 127 11.67 -35.07 14.26
C TRP A 127 11.58 -35.01 15.79
N VAL A 128 12.49 -35.69 16.50
CA VAL A 128 12.56 -35.60 17.96
C VAL A 128 12.80 -34.16 18.40
N ASN A 129 13.75 -33.45 17.78
CA ASN A 129 14.08 -32.07 18.13
C ASN A 129 12.96 -31.08 17.80
N ASN A 130 12.34 -31.21 16.62
CA ASN A 130 11.43 -30.20 16.08
C ASN A 130 9.95 -30.46 16.43
N THR A 131 9.59 -31.71 16.71
CA THR A 131 8.18 -32.12 16.89
C THR A 131 7.94 -32.69 18.28
N LEU A 132 8.79 -33.61 18.77
CA LEU A 132 8.60 -34.24 20.07
C LEU A 132 9.02 -33.30 21.22
N MET A 133 10.24 -32.77 21.21
CA MET A 133 10.79 -31.96 22.30
C MET A 133 10.00 -30.68 22.63
N PRO A 134 9.47 -29.92 21.65
CA PRO A 134 8.63 -28.75 21.95
C PRO A 134 7.33 -29.12 22.67
N LYS A 135 6.88 -30.37 22.54
CA LYS A 135 5.71 -30.92 23.23
C LYS A 135 6.03 -31.52 24.59
N LEU A 136 7.32 -31.63 24.96
CA LEU A 136 7.79 -32.07 26.26
C LEU A 136 8.04 -30.87 27.18
N PHE A 137 6.99 -30.08 27.44
CA PHE A 137 7.09 -28.87 28.27
C PHE A 137 7.58 -29.12 29.70
N GLY A 138 7.60 -30.38 30.17
CA GLY A 138 8.32 -30.78 31.39
C GLY A 138 9.81 -30.42 31.39
N LEU A 139 10.39 -30.19 30.21
CA LEU A 139 11.79 -29.79 30.00
C LEU A 139 11.99 -28.27 29.90
N TRP A 140 10.91 -27.47 29.95
CA TRP A 140 11.02 -26.03 29.81
C TRP A 140 11.61 -25.37 31.05
N ASP A 141 12.54 -24.45 30.85
CA ASP A 141 13.03 -23.58 31.91
C ASP A 141 11.99 -22.49 32.27
N LYS A 142 12.34 -21.63 33.24
CA LYS A 142 11.46 -20.56 33.71
C LYS A 142 11.16 -19.53 32.60
N ASP A 143 12.11 -19.24 31.73
CA ASP A 143 11.99 -18.22 30.69
C ASP A 143 11.12 -18.72 29.53
N GLN A 144 11.32 -19.96 29.10
CA GLN A 144 10.48 -20.64 28.10
C GLN A 144 9.03 -20.76 28.59
N THR A 145 8.84 -21.09 29.87
CA THR A 145 7.50 -21.17 30.47
C THR A 145 6.84 -19.78 30.54
N LYS A 146 7.56 -18.74 30.99
CA LYS A 146 7.07 -17.35 30.97
C LYS A 146 6.68 -16.90 29.56
N SER A 147 7.53 -17.17 28.57
CA SER A 147 7.28 -16.82 27.17
C SER A 147 6.01 -17.48 26.64
N ALA A 148 5.79 -18.77 26.93
CA ALA A 148 4.58 -19.49 26.52
C ALA A 148 3.30 -18.95 27.18
N LEU A 149 3.38 -18.52 28.44
CA LEU A 149 2.24 -17.91 29.14
C LEU A 149 1.90 -16.52 28.59
N CYS A 150 2.91 -15.72 28.25
CA CYS A 150 2.71 -14.37 27.69
C CYS A 150 2.28 -14.35 26.21
N LYS A 151 2.48 -15.46 25.51
CA LYS A 151 2.13 -15.60 24.10
C LYS A 151 0.59 -15.53 23.92
N GLN A 152 0.12 -14.90 22.84
CA GLN A 152 -1.31 -14.73 22.60
C GLN A 152 -2.04 -16.08 22.42
N LYS A 153 -3.31 -16.16 22.85
CA LYS A 153 -4.17 -17.36 22.71
C LYS A 153 -4.25 -17.86 21.26
N LEU A 154 -4.31 -16.96 20.28
CA LEU A 154 -4.41 -17.29 18.84
C LEU A 154 -3.21 -18.07 18.29
N ILE A 155 -2.04 -17.97 18.92
CA ILE A 155 -0.80 -18.65 18.51
C ILE A 155 -0.35 -19.69 19.56
N GLY A 156 -1.28 -20.16 20.39
CA GLY A 156 -1.12 -21.29 21.32
C GLY A 156 -0.55 -20.95 22.70
N GLY A 157 -0.57 -19.68 23.12
CA GLY A 157 -0.16 -19.26 24.48
C GLY A 157 -1.34 -19.02 25.42
N ALA A 158 -1.06 -18.72 26.70
CA ALA A 158 -2.12 -18.47 27.68
C ALA A 158 -2.76 -17.06 27.55
N GLY A 159 -2.12 -16.15 26.81
CA GLY A 159 -2.58 -14.78 26.61
C GLY A 159 -2.49 -13.90 27.86
N LEU A 160 -1.61 -14.26 28.81
CA LEU A 160 -1.43 -13.52 30.06
C LEU A 160 -0.51 -12.31 29.83
N HIS A 161 -0.84 -11.15 30.41
CA HIS A 161 0.07 -10.01 30.39
C HIS A 161 1.29 -10.26 31.29
N GLU A 162 2.40 -9.57 31.01
CA GLU A 162 3.65 -9.75 31.76
C GLU A 162 3.46 -9.53 33.27
N ILE A 163 2.62 -8.56 33.65
CA ILE A 163 2.25 -8.28 35.05
C ILE A 163 1.55 -9.48 35.72
N GLN A 164 0.73 -10.24 34.99
CA GLN A 164 0.03 -11.42 35.50
C GLN A 164 0.95 -12.64 35.63
N VAL A 165 1.96 -12.75 34.76
CA VAL A 165 2.92 -13.87 34.77
C VAL A 165 4.04 -13.67 35.78
N GLN A 166 4.34 -12.42 36.16
CA GLN A 166 5.44 -12.08 37.04
C GLN A 166 5.42 -12.84 38.40
N PRO A 167 4.27 -12.97 39.10
CA PRO A 167 4.21 -13.75 40.35
C PRO A 167 4.55 -15.24 40.16
N LEU A 168 4.13 -15.85 39.04
CA LEU A 168 4.48 -17.24 38.71
C LEU A 168 5.98 -17.38 38.45
N TYR A 169 6.56 -16.43 37.71
CA TYR A 169 7.99 -16.43 37.38
C TYR A 169 8.86 -16.31 38.64
N GLU A 170 8.52 -15.38 39.54
CA GLU A 170 9.21 -15.16 40.82
C GLU A 170 9.08 -16.38 41.75
N ALA A 171 7.92 -17.04 41.77
CA ALA A 171 7.70 -18.27 42.51
C ALA A 171 8.41 -19.50 41.90
N GLY A 172 9.14 -19.30 40.80
CA GLY A 172 9.95 -20.33 40.15
C GLY A 172 9.15 -21.32 39.30
N PHE A 173 7.99 -20.91 38.82
CA PHE A 173 7.17 -21.69 37.90
C PHE A 173 7.95 -22.01 36.61
N ASN A 174 8.12 -23.30 36.35
CA ASN A 174 8.83 -23.83 35.20
C ASN A 174 8.09 -25.04 34.62
N GLY A 175 8.67 -25.64 33.58
CA GLY A 175 8.14 -26.83 32.93
C GLY A 175 7.83 -28.00 33.87
N THR A 176 8.63 -28.18 34.93
CA THR A 176 8.41 -29.25 35.92
C THR A 176 7.14 -29.02 36.74
N VAL A 177 6.90 -27.79 37.20
CA VAL A 177 5.66 -27.42 37.93
C VAL A 177 4.45 -27.54 37.00
N LEU A 178 4.58 -27.06 35.76
CA LEU A 178 3.56 -27.17 34.72
C LEU A 178 3.20 -28.64 34.42
N SER A 179 4.20 -29.53 34.33
CA SER A 179 3.98 -30.96 34.15
C SER A 179 3.24 -31.62 35.31
N ARG A 180 3.42 -31.11 36.54
CA ARG A 180 2.69 -31.60 37.72
C ARG A 180 1.23 -31.15 37.70
N ILE A 181 0.95 -29.92 37.26
CA ILE A 181 -0.43 -29.43 37.06
C ILE A 181 -1.14 -30.31 36.03
N VAL A 182 -0.51 -30.56 34.88
CA VAL A 182 -1.07 -31.43 33.82
C VAL A 182 -1.38 -32.82 34.35
N TYR A 183 -0.45 -33.41 35.11
CA TYR A 183 -0.64 -34.74 35.69
C TYR A 183 -1.84 -34.81 36.64
N GLU A 184 -1.98 -33.83 37.56
CA GLU A 184 -3.10 -33.82 38.52
C GLU A 184 -4.44 -33.54 37.84
N LEU A 185 -4.47 -32.71 36.78
CA LEU A 185 -5.67 -32.49 35.98
C LEU A 185 -6.08 -33.75 35.20
N GLU A 186 -5.14 -34.43 34.53
CA GLU A 186 -5.42 -35.70 33.83
C GLU A 186 -5.79 -36.84 34.80
N LYS A 187 -5.33 -36.78 36.05
CA LYS A 187 -5.73 -37.72 37.11
C LYS A 187 -7.16 -37.42 37.58
N ASN A 188 -7.50 -36.15 37.80
CA ASN A 188 -8.84 -35.73 38.18
C ASN A 188 -9.90 -36.13 37.14
N GLU A 189 -9.58 -35.94 35.85
CA GLU A 189 -10.45 -36.39 34.74
C GLU A 189 -10.64 -37.91 34.68
N ARG A 190 -9.63 -38.71 35.10
CA ARG A 190 -9.71 -40.18 35.13
C ARG A 190 -10.44 -40.72 36.35
N ASP A 191 -10.21 -40.12 37.51
CA ASP A 191 -10.76 -40.56 38.79
C ASP A 191 -12.20 -40.03 39.01
N GLY A 192 -12.67 -39.08 38.18
CA GLY A 192 -14.03 -38.53 38.21
C GLY A 192 -14.32 -37.74 39.49
N SER A 193 -13.37 -36.94 39.97
CA SER A 193 -13.51 -36.15 41.21
C SER A 193 -14.14 -34.77 40.96
N ASP A 194 -14.98 -34.32 41.91
CA ASP A 194 -15.70 -33.03 41.87
C ASP A 194 -14.84 -31.79 42.20
N LEU A 195 -13.50 -31.92 42.27
CA LEU A 195 -12.62 -30.79 42.53
C LEU A 195 -12.53 -29.89 41.29
N ALA A 196 -12.68 -28.57 41.47
CA ALA A 196 -12.52 -27.62 40.37
C ALA A 196 -11.06 -27.59 39.90
N ASP A 197 -10.85 -27.53 38.59
CA ASP A 197 -9.50 -27.57 37.98
C ASP A 197 -8.58 -26.43 38.47
N VAL A 198 -9.16 -25.29 38.82
CA VAL A 198 -8.46 -24.14 39.41
C VAL A 198 -7.92 -24.47 40.81
N ASP A 199 -8.68 -25.20 41.63
CA ASP A 199 -8.25 -25.61 42.97
C ASP A 199 -7.11 -26.64 42.89
N ILE A 200 -7.11 -27.47 41.84
CA ILE A 200 -6.05 -28.45 41.58
C ILE A 200 -4.76 -27.74 41.19
N ALA A 201 -4.84 -26.79 40.25
CA ALA A 201 -3.69 -26.00 39.85
C ALA A 201 -3.13 -25.19 41.04
N ASN A 202 -4.00 -24.57 41.85
CA ASN A 202 -3.57 -23.79 43.01
C ASN A 202 -2.87 -24.64 44.08
N LYS A 203 -3.30 -25.91 44.29
CA LYS A 203 -2.62 -26.86 45.20
C LYS A 203 -1.22 -27.28 44.75
N VAL A 204 -0.94 -27.21 43.45
CA VAL A 204 0.35 -27.58 42.88
C VAL A 204 1.34 -26.41 42.90
N LEU A 205 0.84 -25.17 42.91
CA LEU A 205 1.67 -23.98 42.87
C LEU A 205 2.38 -23.73 44.21
N PRO A 206 3.63 -23.21 44.16
CA PRO A 206 4.41 -22.93 45.37
C PRO A 206 3.92 -21.70 46.16
N THR A 207 3.06 -20.87 45.57
CA THR A 207 2.48 -19.67 46.17
C THR A 207 1.03 -19.51 45.72
N GLU A 208 0.22 -18.84 46.53
CA GLU A 208 -1.16 -18.52 46.17
C GLU A 208 -1.18 -17.51 45.02
N ILE A 209 -1.81 -17.88 43.90
CA ILE A 209 -1.91 -17.06 42.69
C ILE A 209 -3.35 -16.62 42.51
N ASP A 210 -3.54 -15.37 42.07
CA ASP A 210 -4.87 -14.83 41.85
C ASP A 210 -5.66 -15.58 40.76
N SER A 211 -6.97 -15.65 40.96
CA SER A 211 -7.93 -16.31 40.08
C SER A 211 -7.91 -15.79 38.63
N SER A 212 -7.59 -14.50 38.42
CA SER A 212 -7.46 -13.88 37.09
C SER A 212 -6.27 -14.41 36.29
N THR A 213 -5.28 -15.03 36.96
CA THR A 213 -4.12 -15.65 36.33
C THR A 213 -4.26 -17.18 36.26
N LEU A 214 -4.84 -17.78 37.30
CA LEU A 214 -5.07 -19.22 37.37
C LEU A 214 -6.08 -19.72 36.32
N THR A 215 -7.17 -18.99 36.09
CA THR A 215 -8.21 -19.43 35.16
C THR A 215 -7.68 -19.54 33.72
N PRO A 216 -7.02 -18.50 33.16
CA PRO A 216 -6.42 -18.61 31.83
C PRO A 216 -5.29 -19.65 31.75
N LEU A 217 -4.51 -19.83 32.82
CA LEU A 217 -3.49 -20.88 32.90
C LEU A 217 -4.11 -22.28 32.77
N VAL A 218 -5.15 -22.56 33.54
CA VAL A 218 -5.83 -23.86 33.53
C VAL A 218 -6.52 -24.12 32.19
N GLU A 219 -7.22 -23.12 31.63
CA GLU A 219 -7.79 -23.22 30.28
C GLU A 219 -6.72 -23.55 29.25
N TRP A 220 -5.62 -22.80 29.25
CA TRP A 220 -4.50 -23.02 28.35
C TRP A 220 -3.91 -24.43 28.51
N VAL A 221 -3.72 -24.90 29.74
CA VAL A 221 -3.26 -26.27 30.01
C VAL A 221 -4.21 -27.32 29.41
N LYS A 222 -5.53 -27.18 29.62
CA LYS A 222 -6.50 -28.15 29.11
C LYS A 222 -6.56 -28.17 27.58
N TYR A 223 -6.62 -27.00 26.95
CA TYR A 223 -6.82 -26.90 25.51
C TYR A 223 -5.53 -27.04 24.70
N GLU A 224 -4.43 -26.42 25.13
CA GLU A 224 -3.18 -26.41 24.37
C GLU A 224 -2.24 -27.55 24.79
N LEU A 225 -2.16 -27.90 26.08
CA LEU A 225 -1.18 -28.90 26.54
C LEU A 225 -1.75 -30.31 26.66
N ILE A 226 -3.02 -30.47 27.05
CA ILE A 226 -3.64 -31.81 27.17
C ILE A 226 -4.30 -32.22 25.86
N ALA A 227 -5.20 -31.40 25.30
CA ALA A 227 -5.98 -31.78 24.14
C ALA A 227 -5.14 -31.87 22.85
N LYS A 228 -4.27 -30.89 22.58
CA LYS A 228 -3.43 -30.86 21.37
C LYS A 228 -2.17 -31.73 21.43
N ASN A 229 -1.86 -32.31 22.59
CA ASN A 229 -0.68 -33.16 22.77
C ASN A 229 -0.97 -34.67 22.68
N LYS A 230 -2.11 -35.00 22.07
CA LYS A 230 -2.53 -36.36 21.72
C LYS A 230 -2.45 -36.53 20.20
N ILE A 231 -2.03 -37.70 19.73
CA ILE A 231 -1.96 -38.06 18.31
C ILE A 231 -2.74 -39.35 18.08
N GLN A 232 -3.53 -39.38 17.01
CA GLN A 232 -4.26 -40.59 16.62
C GLN A 232 -3.45 -41.31 15.55
N VAL A 233 -3.19 -42.61 15.77
CA VAL A 233 -2.30 -43.39 14.92
C VAL A 233 -2.99 -44.70 14.51
N PRO A 234 -3.04 -45.03 13.20
CA PRO A 234 -3.55 -46.32 12.76
C PRO A 234 -2.49 -47.40 13.04
N LEU A 235 -2.78 -48.36 13.91
CA LEU A 235 -1.90 -49.52 14.09
C LEU A 235 -2.10 -50.47 12.90
N ALA A 236 -1.10 -50.56 12.03
CA ALA A 236 -1.03 -51.58 11.00
C ALA A 236 0.32 -52.29 11.08
N LYS A 237 0.32 -53.63 11.14
CA LYS A 237 1.54 -54.42 10.99
C LYS A 237 2.08 -54.20 9.57
N PRO A 238 3.34 -53.80 9.39
CA PRO A 238 3.93 -53.71 8.06
C PRO A 238 4.20 -55.12 7.51
N SER A 239 3.18 -55.76 6.93
CA SER A 239 3.36 -56.97 6.11
C SER A 239 3.60 -56.57 4.65
N ILE A 240 4.78 -56.93 4.13
CA ILE A 240 5.17 -56.70 2.74
C ILE A 240 4.55 -57.81 1.88
N SER A 241 3.69 -57.44 0.93
CA SER A 241 3.46 -58.29 -0.24
C SER A 241 4.70 -58.20 -1.15
N ASN A 242 5.30 -59.36 -1.41
CA ASN A 242 6.46 -59.49 -2.31
C ASN A 242 6.06 -59.07 -3.73
N GLY A 243 6.51 -57.90 -4.15
CA GLY A 243 6.41 -57.39 -5.53
C GLY A 243 7.74 -56.83 -5.99
N SER A 244 8.72 -57.71 -6.22
CA SER A 244 9.98 -57.36 -6.87
C SER A 244 9.76 -56.90 -8.31
N ASN A 245 10.39 -55.78 -8.69
CA ASN A 245 10.66 -55.33 -10.06
C ASN A 245 9.50 -54.91 -10.98
N LYS A 246 8.46 -54.23 -10.47
CA LYS A 246 7.45 -53.55 -11.33
C LYS A 246 7.27 -52.03 -11.13
N ARG A 247 7.87 -51.43 -10.09
CA ARG A 247 7.57 -50.04 -9.69
C ARG A 247 8.23 -48.91 -10.49
N TYR A 248 9.22 -49.19 -11.34
CA TYR A 248 9.85 -48.13 -12.15
C TYR A 248 9.12 -47.85 -13.48
N THR A 249 8.31 -48.79 -13.97
CA THR A 249 7.48 -48.63 -15.17
C THR A 249 6.15 -47.93 -14.88
N ASP A 250 5.49 -48.23 -13.75
CA ASP A 250 4.17 -47.64 -13.39
C ASP A 250 4.20 -46.13 -13.11
N ARG A 251 5.27 -45.58 -12.51
CA ARG A 251 5.38 -44.13 -12.26
C ARG A 251 5.52 -43.32 -13.55
N ASN A 252 6.27 -43.83 -14.52
CA ASN A 252 6.43 -43.17 -15.82
C ASN A 252 5.16 -43.25 -16.66
N GLU A 253 4.44 -44.38 -16.62
CA GLU A 253 3.14 -44.52 -17.28
C GLU A 253 2.08 -43.59 -16.68
N THR A 254 2.09 -43.38 -15.35
CA THR A 254 1.16 -42.46 -14.67
C THR A 254 1.46 -41.00 -15.02
N VAL A 255 2.74 -40.57 -15.02
CA VAL A 255 3.14 -39.19 -15.40
C VAL A 255 2.85 -38.91 -16.87
N GLN A 256 3.15 -39.85 -17.78
CA GLN A 256 2.82 -39.72 -19.21
C GLN A 256 1.30 -39.67 -19.44
N SER A 257 0.53 -40.45 -18.68
CA SER A 257 -0.95 -40.40 -18.69
C SER A 257 -1.47 -39.03 -18.25
N THR A 258 -0.97 -38.47 -17.13
CA THR A 258 -1.35 -37.14 -16.66
C THR A 258 -0.95 -36.02 -17.64
N GLN A 259 0.26 -36.07 -18.19
CA GLN A 259 0.70 -35.10 -19.21
C GLN A 259 -0.19 -35.14 -20.46
N LYS A 260 -0.59 -36.35 -20.90
CA LYS A 260 -1.50 -36.53 -22.04
C LYS A 260 -2.90 -35.97 -21.74
N LYS A 261 -3.43 -36.17 -20.53
CA LYS A 261 -4.70 -35.56 -20.10
C LYS A 261 -4.63 -34.03 -20.11
N ILE A 262 -3.56 -33.44 -19.55
CA ILE A 262 -3.35 -31.98 -19.56
C ILE A 262 -3.26 -31.46 -21.00
N GLN A 263 -2.50 -32.13 -21.86
CA GLN A 263 -2.39 -31.75 -23.27
C GLN A 263 -3.75 -31.80 -23.98
N GLN A 264 -4.53 -32.87 -23.77
CA GLN A 264 -5.88 -33.00 -24.31
C GLN A 264 -6.82 -31.90 -23.80
N PHE A 265 -6.73 -31.58 -22.52
CA PHE A 265 -7.49 -30.47 -21.93
C PHE A 265 -7.15 -29.15 -22.61
N ILE A 266 -5.86 -28.79 -22.71
CA ILE A 266 -5.44 -27.55 -23.39
C ILE A 266 -5.94 -27.52 -24.83
N GLN A 267 -5.82 -28.64 -25.55
CA GLN A 267 -6.25 -28.74 -26.96
C GLN A 267 -7.76 -28.51 -27.16
N GLN A 268 -8.60 -28.78 -26.16
CA GLN A 268 -10.05 -28.50 -26.23
C GLN A 268 -10.35 -26.99 -26.28
N PHE A 269 -9.46 -26.17 -25.74
CA PHE A 269 -9.63 -24.72 -25.64
C PHE A 269 -8.80 -23.93 -26.65
N THR A 270 -8.02 -24.61 -27.50
CA THR A 270 -7.18 -23.95 -28.52
C THR A 270 -7.76 -24.15 -29.92
N THR A 271 -7.90 -23.07 -30.68
CA THR A 271 -8.41 -23.11 -32.08
C THR A 271 -7.30 -23.27 -33.12
N THR A 272 -6.03 -23.12 -32.73
CA THR A 272 -4.86 -23.08 -33.60
C THR A 272 -4.22 -24.46 -33.77
N SER A 273 -3.69 -24.78 -34.96
CA SER A 273 -2.97 -26.05 -35.17
C SER A 273 -1.66 -26.07 -34.37
N PRO A 274 -1.20 -27.24 -33.87
CA PRO A 274 0.02 -27.33 -33.06
C PRO A 274 1.28 -26.72 -33.69
N LYS A 275 1.38 -26.72 -35.02
CA LYS A 275 2.55 -26.19 -35.75
C LYS A 275 2.62 -24.67 -35.72
N ASP A 276 1.49 -23.99 -35.58
CA ASP A 276 1.42 -22.51 -35.57
C ASP A 276 1.73 -21.92 -34.19
N ILE A 277 1.67 -22.73 -33.13
CA ILE A 277 1.95 -22.33 -31.73
C ILE A 277 3.41 -21.87 -31.54
N SER A 278 4.32 -22.43 -32.34
CA SER A 278 5.76 -22.09 -32.29
C SER A 278 6.08 -20.65 -32.73
N ASN A 279 5.16 -19.99 -33.45
CA ASN A 279 5.32 -18.68 -34.08
C ASN A 279 4.48 -17.56 -33.42
N ILE A 280 3.98 -17.76 -32.20
CA ILE A 280 3.15 -16.74 -31.54
C ILE A 280 4.01 -15.54 -31.12
N GLU A 281 3.90 -14.42 -31.85
CA GLU A 281 4.66 -13.18 -31.59
C GLU A 281 3.91 -12.14 -30.74
N SER A 282 2.65 -12.39 -30.37
CA SER A 282 1.83 -11.42 -29.64
C SER A 282 1.84 -11.63 -28.13
N ILE A 283 1.94 -10.56 -27.34
CA ILE A 283 1.83 -10.64 -25.88
C ILE A 283 0.36 -10.92 -25.50
N PRO A 284 0.06 -11.91 -24.64
CA PRO A 284 -1.30 -12.19 -24.21
C PRO A 284 -1.90 -11.04 -23.39
N ASN A 285 -3.16 -10.71 -23.68
CA ASN A 285 -3.95 -9.64 -23.06
C ASN A 285 -4.51 -10.02 -21.67
N ILE A 286 -3.66 -10.54 -20.77
CA ILE A 286 -4.09 -11.00 -19.44
C ILE A 286 -3.90 -9.91 -18.38
N LEU A 287 -2.69 -9.35 -18.30
CA LEU A 287 -2.37 -8.30 -17.32
C LEU A 287 -2.83 -6.92 -17.79
N LEU A 288 -2.67 -6.65 -19.08
CA LEU A 288 -2.96 -5.36 -19.71
C LEU A 288 -3.52 -5.59 -21.11
N SER A 289 -4.73 -5.11 -21.34
CA SER A 289 -5.37 -5.00 -22.65
C SER A 289 -5.63 -3.54 -23.05
N SER A 290 -5.15 -2.59 -22.23
CA SER A 290 -5.47 -1.17 -22.34
C SER A 290 -4.41 -0.39 -23.13
N PHE A 291 -4.69 0.88 -23.41
CA PHE A 291 -3.85 1.77 -24.22
C PHE A 291 -2.39 1.87 -23.74
N GLY A 292 -2.14 1.69 -22.44
CA GLY A 292 -0.79 1.69 -21.87
C GLY A 292 0.14 0.60 -22.43
N SER A 293 -0.39 -0.36 -23.19
CA SER A 293 0.43 -1.36 -23.89
C SER A 293 1.11 -0.85 -25.17
N THR A 294 0.67 0.31 -25.69
CA THR A 294 1.06 0.83 -27.02
C THR A 294 2.39 1.54 -27.07
N PHE A 295 3.04 1.77 -25.92
CA PHE A 295 4.33 2.47 -25.81
C PHE A 295 5.22 1.82 -24.76
N THR A 296 6.53 2.02 -24.86
CA THR A 296 7.50 1.53 -23.85
C THR A 296 7.34 2.28 -22.53
N PHE A 297 7.30 1.54 -21.44
CA PHE A 297 7.21 2.07 -20.09
C PHE A 297 8.59 2.41 -19.54
N VAL A 298 8.84 3.71 -19.43
CA VAL A 298 10.12 4.35 -19.09
C VAL A 298 10.25 4.61 -17.57
N ASP A 299 11.44 5.01 -17.09
CA ASP A 299 11.77 5.21 -15.66
C ASP A 299 11.62 3.94 -14.79
N ARG A 300 11.98 2.78 -15.35
CA ARG A 300 11.86 1.49 -14.66
C ARG A 300 13.15 0.66 -14.73
N GLU A 301 14.22 1.26 -15.21
CA GLU A 301 15.52 0.62 -15.44
C GLU A 301 16.07 0.01 -14.15
N ASP A 302 15.99 0.72 -13.02
CA ASP A 302 16.47 0.19 -11.73
C ASP A 302 15.65 -1.01 -11.24
N SER A 303 14.33 -0.95 -11.39
CA SER A 303 13.44 -2.08 -11.08
C SER A 303 13.75 -3.28 -11.98
N LYS A 304 13.89 -3.05 -13.30
CA LYS A 304 14.26 -4.08 -14.28
C LYS A 304 15.63 -4.70 -13.94
N ASN A 305 16.63 -3.87 -13.66
CA ASN A 305 17.98 -4.31 -13.31
C ASN A 305 17.99 -5.12 -12.01
N THR A 306 17.26 -4.69 -10.98
CA THR A 306 17.14 -5.42 -9.71
C THR A 306 16.55 -6.82 -9.92
N ILE A 307 15.50 -6.92 -10.74
CA ILE A 307 14.84 -8.20 -11.06
C ILE A 307 15.78 -9.10 -11.87
N LEU A 308 16.37 -8.58 -12.95
CA LEU A 308 17.27 -9.34 -13.81
C LEU A 308 18.53 -9.79 -13.07
N HIS A 309 19.09 -8.95 -12.20
CA HIS A 309 20.22 -9.34 -11.34
C HIS A 309 19.85 -10.48 -10.40
N THR A 310 18.67 -10.40 -9.77
CA THR A 310 18.15 -11.47 -8.90
C THR A 310 18.02 -12.80 -9.67
N PHE A 311 17.45 -12.77 -10.87
CA PHE A 311 17.30 -13.97 -11.70
C PHE A 311 18.63 -14.53 -12.21
N LYS A 312 19.57 -13.67 -12.61
CA LYS A 312 20.93 -14.08 -13.00
C LYS A 312 21.67 -14.74 -11.86
N HIS A 313 21.61 -14.15 -10.67
CA HIS A 313 22.24 -14.69 -9.47
C HIS A 313 21.68 -16.08 -9.14
N TYR A 314 20.35 -16.21 -9.10
CA TYR A 314 19.69 -17.50 -8.92
C TYR A 314 20.14 -18.53 -9.98
N SER A 315 20.15 -18.15 -11.26
CA SER A 315 20.58 -19.06 -12.33
C SER A 315 22.03 -19.51 -12.17
N SER A 316 22.96 -18.61 -11.83
CA SER A 316 24.37 -18.95 -11.64
C SER A 316 24.56 -19.98 -10.52
N ILE A 317 23.87 -19.80 -9.39
CA ILE A 317 23.96 -20.74 -8.27
C ILE A 317 23.30 -22.07 -8.63
N ALA A 318 22.18 -22.06 -9.36
CA ALA A 318 21.51 -23.27 -9.82
C ALA A 318 22.36 -24.07 -10.84
N ASP A 319 23.20 -23.39 -11.63
CA ASP A 319 24.17 -24.02 -12.53
C ASP A 319 25.34 -24.67 -11.76
N GLU A 320 25.78 -24.06 -10.66
CA GLU A 320 26.92 -24.52 -9.84
C GLU A 320 26.54 -25.58 -8.79
N ASN A 321 25.35 -25.45 -8.18
CA ASN A 321 24.93 -26.27 -7.04
C ASN A 321 23.81 -27.24 -7.39
N LYS A 322 24.07 -28.52 -7.06
CA LYS A 322 23.16 -29.64 -7.29
C LYS A 322 21.87 -29.59 -6.45
N ASN A 323 21.81 -28.78 -5.39
CA ASN A 323 20.62 -28.43 -4.60
C ASN A 323 20.88 -27.04 -4.01
N LEU A 324 19.96 -26.10 -4.18
CA LEU A 324 20.09 -24.77 -3.57
C LEU A 324 19.80 -24.86 -2.07
N ASP A 325 20.59 -24.14 -1.28
CA ASP A 325 20.19 -23.86 0.09
C ASP A 325 18.95 -22.96 0.10
N LYS A 326 18.10 -23.09 1.12
CA LYS A 326 16.88 -22.28 1.26
C LYS A 326 17.20 -20.79 1.25
N ASP A 327 18.29 -20.39 1.92
CA ASP A 327 18.70 -18.99 2.03
C ASP A 327 19.13 -18.38 0.68
N HIS A 328 19.51 -19.22 -0.29
CA HIS A 328 19.88 -18.82 -1.65
C HIS A 328 18.70 -18.74 -2.62
N VAL A 329 17.50 -19.18 -2.21
CA VAL A 329 16.27 -19.01 -3.02
C VAL A 329 15.69 -17.63 -2.73
N ILE A 330 15.90 -16.70 -3.67
CA ILE A 330 15.41 -15.33 -3.55
C ILE A 330 14.10 -15.17 -4.32
N LEU A 331 13.05 -14.69 -3.64
CA LEU A 331 11.74 -14.42 -4.22
C LEU A 331 11.55 -12.90 -4.41
N PRO A 332 11.69 -12.37 -5.64
CA PRO A 332 11.49 -10.95 -5.87
C PRO A 332 9.99 -10.59 -5.84
N PHE A 333 9.68 -9.44 -5.26
CA PHE A 333 8.31 -8.92 -5.21
C PHE A 333 8.25 -7.40 -5.39
N ILE A 334 7.17 -6.95 -6.03
CA ILE A 334 6.81 -5.54 -6.20
C ILE A 334 5.59 -5.26 -5.33
N ALA A 335 5.75 -4.37 -4.34
CA ALA A 335 4.65 -3.91 -3.51
C ALA A 335 4.54 -2.39 -3.58
N ALA A 336 3.62 -1.90 -4.39
CA ALA A 336 3.49 -0.47 -4.66
C ALA A 336 2.03 -0.04 -4.87
N ALA A 337 1.77 1.25 -4.74
CA ALA A 337 0.45 1.86 -4.85
C ALA A 337 -0.27 1.48 -6.16
N PRO A 338 -1.61 1.50 -6.19
CA PRO A 338 -2.32 1.18 -7.40
C PRO A 338 -2.10 2.28 -8.46
N GLY A 339 -1.98 1.88 -9.73
CA GLY A 339 -1.80 2.80 -10.86
C GLY A 339 -0.37 3.19 -11.22
N VAL A 340 0.65 2.80 -10.45
CA VAL A 340 2.08 3.10 -10.73
C VAL A 340 2.71 2.23 -11.83
N GLY A 341 1.92 1.37 -12.47
CA GLY A 341 2.37 0.57 -13.63
C GLY A 341 2.99 -0.80 -13.31
N LYS A 342 2.65 -1.42 -12.17
CA LYS A 342 3.13 -2.77 -11.78
C LYS A 342 2.91 -3.83 -12.87
N SER A 343 1.66 -3.99 -13.31
CA SER A 343 1.28 -4.95 -14.36
C SER A 343 2.03 -4.71 -15.67
N ARG A 344 2.38 -3.44 -15.97
CA ARG A 344 3.14 -3.08 -17.17
C ARG A 344 4.59 -3.50 -17.05
N LEU A 345 5.20 -3.25 -15.89
CA LEU A 345 6.55 -3.69 -15.59
C LEU A 345 6.68 -5.22 -15.68
N LEU A 346 5.71 -5.96 -15.13
CA LEU A 346 5.65 -7.43 -15.26
C LEU A 346 5.63 -7.87 -16.72
N GLN A 347 4.77 -7.25 -17.53
CA GLN A 347 4.60 -7.57 -18.94
C GLN A 347 5.87 -7.32 -19.75
N GLU A 348 6.52 -6.17 -19.54
CA GLU A 348 7.75 -5.82 -20.26
C GLU A 348 8.93 -6.70 -19.87
N ILE A 349 9.11 -7.03 -18.59
CA ILE A 349 10.20 -7.92 -18.17
C ILE A 349 10.05 -9.31 -18.79
N GLY A 350 8.83 -9.86 -18.76
CA GLY A 350 8.55 -11.14 -19.40
C GLY A 350 8.82 -11.11 -20.90
N TRP A 351 8.53 -9.99 -21.56
CA TRP A 351 8.82 -9.81 -22.98
C TRP A 351 10.31 -9.64 -23.29
N ASP A 352 11.01 -8.82 -22.50
CA ASP A 352 12.45 -8.60 -22.61
C ASP A 352 13.21 -9.93 -22.43
N LEU A 353 12.82 -10.75 -21.45
CA LEU A 353 13.37 -12.09 -21.22
C LEU A 353 13.09 -13.07 -22.37
N ARG A 354 11.94 -12.93 -23.03
CA ARG A 354 11.59 -13.74 -24.21
C ARG A 354 12.44 -13.38 -25.42
N LEU A 355 12.60 -12.08 -25.68
CA LEU A 355 13.39 -11.58 -26.81
C LEU A 355 14.89 -11.83 -26.61
N LYS A 356 15.40 -11.60 -25.40
CA LYS A 356 16.80 -11.76 -25.07
C LYS A 356 16.96 -12.27 -23.65
N HIS A 357 17.02 -13.59 -23.52
CA HIS A 357 17.34 -14.23 -22.26
C HIS A 357 18.81 -13.98 -21.87
N PHE A 358 19.10 -13.98 -20.57
CA PHE A 358 20.46 -13.82 -20.07
C PHE A 358 21.29 -15.11 -20.08
N ARG A 359 20.65 -16.27 -20.32
CA ARG A 359 21.34 -17.54 -20.60
C ARG A 359 21.40 -17.73 -22.11
N ASP A 360 22.60 -17.95 -22.63
CA ASP A 360 22.80 -18.17 -24.06
C ASP A 360 22.07 -19.43 -24.54
N SER A 361 21.48 -19.37 -25.74
CA SER A 361 20.79 -20.51 -26.37
C SER A 361 19.62 -21.09 -25.57
N VAL A 362 19.04 -20.33 -24.64
CA VAL A 362 17.81 -20.67 -23.89
C VAL A 362 16.74 -19.63 -24.18
N THR A 363 15.53 -20.09 -24.51
CA THR A 363 14.36 -19.20 -24.62
C THR A 363 13.64 -19.13 -23.29
N CYS A 364 13.21 -17.94 -22.86
CA CYS A 364 12.32 -17.81 -21.71
C CYS A 364 10.90 -17.50 -22.17
N TYR A 365 9.94 -18.30 -21.73
CA TYR A 365 8.55 -18.13 -22.08
C TYR A 365 7.78 -17.45 -20.94
N PRO A 366 7.14 -16.30 -21.20
CA PRO A 366 6.42 -15.57 -20.17
C PRO A 366 5.01 -16.14 -19.98
N LEU A 367 4.68 -16.43 -18.73
CA LEU A 367 3.37 -16.82 -18.23
C LEU A 367 2.88 -15.73 -17.30
N PHE A 368 1.78 -15.09 -17.67
CA PHE A 368 1.21 -13.98 -16.91
C PHE A 368 -0.05 -14.42 -16.17
N VAL A 369 -0.03 -14.27 -14.86
CA VAL A 369 -1.06 -14.71 -13.91
C VAL A 369 -1.55 -13.51 -13.11
N SER A 370 -2.85 -13.47 -12.80
CA SER A 370 -3.45 -12.46 -11.91
C SER A 370 -4.40 -13.15 -10.92
N PHE A 371 -4.41 -12.71 -9.67
CA PHE A 371 -5.44 -13.08 -8.68
C PHE A 371 -6.51 -11.99 -8.50
N GLY A 372 -6.42 -10.93 -9.29
CA GLY A 372 -7.40 -9.84 -9.35
C GLY A 372 -8.13 -9.83 -10.71
N ASN A 373 -7.93 -8.77 -11.49
CA ASN A 373 -8.66 -8.45 -12.72
C ASN A 373 -9.09 -9.68 -13.56
N VAL A 374 -10.39 -10.00 -13.55
CA VAL A 374 -11.08 -11.05 -14.35
C VAL A 374 -10.65 -12.50 -14.05
N THR A 375 -9.65 -12.68 -13.19
CA THR A 375 -9.18 -13.99 -12.71
C THR A 375 -9.14 -14.00 -11.20
N SER A 376 -10.08 -13.28 -10.57
CA SER A 376 -10.30 -13.29 -9.12
C SER A 376 -10.68 -14.70 -8.68
N ILE A 377 -10.50 -14.99 -7.39
CA ILE A 377 -10.89 -16.30 -6.86
C ILE A 377 -12.39 -16.50 -7.12
N THR A 378 -12.71 -17.53 -7.90
CA THR A 378 -14.07 -17.79 -8.38
C THR A 378 -14.91 -18.50 -7.32
N ASP A 379 -16.23 -18.40 -7.42
CA ASP A 379 -17.15 -19.15 -6.55
C ASP A 379 -16.92 -20.67 -6.64
N ALA A 380 -16.51 -21.16 -7.81
CA ALA A 380 -16.17 -22.57 -8.02
C ALA A 380 -14.94 -22.98 -7.20
N GLU A 381 -13.88 -22.16 -7.21
CA GLU A 381 -12.67 -22.39 -6.39
C GLU A 381 -12.99 -22.41 -4.90
N GLN A 382 -13.86 -21.49 -4.44
CA GLN A 382 -14.26 -21.40 -3.04
C GLN A 382 -15.13 -22.58 -2.61
N LYS A 383 -16.14 -22.94 -3.42
CA LYS A 383 -17.09 -24.01 -3.11
C LYS A 383 -16.41 -25.37 -3.02
N GLU A 384 -15.47 -25.64 -3.92
CA GLU A 384 -14.74 -26.90 -3.99
C GLU A 384 -13.49 -26.90 -3.09
N LYS A 385 -13.23 -25.81 -2.35
CA LYS A 385 -12.07 -25.63 -1.47
C LYS A 385 -10.74 -25.94 -2.18
N LEU A 386 -10.60 -25.43 -3.40
CA LEU A 386 -9.45 -25.70 -4.24
C LEU A 386 -8.16 -25.20 -3.57
N ASP A 387 -7.13 -26.05 -3.53
CA ASP A 387 -5.80 -25.66 -3.02
C ASP A 387 -5.22 -24.48 -3.83
N ILE A 388 -4.64 -23.50 -3.14
CA ILE A 388 -4.14 -22.27 -3.77
C ILE A 388 -3.06 -22.51 -4.82
N PHE A 389 -2.31 -23.61 -4.72
CA PHE A 389 -1.32 -23.97 -5.73
C PHE A 389 -1.97 -24.54 -6.99
N GLN A 390 -3.07 -25.29 -6.84
CA GLN A 390 -3.90 -25.71 -7.98
C GLN A 390 -4.54 -24.49 -8.66
N SER A 391 -5.02 -23.53 -7.86
CA SER A 391 -5.53 -22.24 -8.34
C SER A 391 -4.50 -21.47 -9.18
N LEU A 392 -3.21 -21.49 -8.81
CA LEU A 392 -2.11 -20.97 -9.63
C LEU A 392 -1.93 -21.77 -10.92
N ILE A 393 -1.96 -23.09 -10.85
CA ILE A 393 -1.79 -23.98 -12.02
C ILE A 393 -2.87 -23.72 -13.08
N ILE A 394 -4.14 -23.59 -12.68
CA ILE A 394 -5.24 -23.26 -13.59
C ILE A 394 -4.97 -21.92 -14.28
N ARG A 395 -4.49 -20.92 -13.55
CA ARG A 395 -4.15 -19.61 -14.11
C ARG A 395 -2.96 -19.66 -15.07
N ILE A 396 -1.97 -20.53 -14.83
CA ILE A 396 -0.86 -20.77 -15.76
C ILE A 396 -1.38 -21.37 -17.08
N VAL A 397 -2.26 -22.37 -16.98
CA VAL A 397 -2.88 -23.01 -18.16
C VAL A 397 -3.74 -22.01 -18.93
N PHE A 398 -4.58 -21.25 -18.22
CA PHE A 398 -5.36 -20.16 -18.78
C PHE A 398 -4.47 -19.13 -19.50
N SER A 399 -3.31 -18.81 -18.90
CA SER A 399 -2.35 -17.87 -19.47
C SER A 399 -1.83 -18.34 -20.83
N PHE A 400 -1.47 -19.62 -20.89
CA PHE A 400 -1.01 -20.26 -22.12
C PHE A 400 -2.11 -20.31 -23.20
N ILE A 401 -3.34 -20.68 -22.84
CA ILE A 401 -4.48 -20.73 -23.78
C ILE A 401 -4.80 -19.35 -24.34
N CYS A 402 -4.84 -18.30 -23.51
CA CYS A 402 -5.08 -16.93 -23.98
C CYS A 402 -4.00 -16.45 -24.96
N HIS A 403 -2.76 -16.90 -24.77
CA HIS A 403 -1.66 -16.59 -25.66
C HIS A 403 -1.82 -17.28 -27.03
N ILE A 404 -2.23 -18.56 -27.04
CA ILE A 404 -2.49 -19.32 -28.27
C ILE A 404 -3.66 -18.73 -29.06
N ASN A 405 -4.74 -18.38 -28.37
CA ASN A 405 -5.97 -17.91 -29.02
C ASN A 405 -5.89 -16.43 -29.45
N GLY A 406 -4.87 -15.69 -29.03
CA GLY A 406 -4.74 -14.24 -29.26
C GLY A 406 -5.84 -13.38 -28.61
N THR A 407 -6.80 -14.00 -27.93
CA THR A 407 -7.98 -13.39 -27.32
C THR A 407 -8.20 -13.95 -25.93
N ARG A 408 -8.93 -13.20 -25.09
CA ARG A 408 -9.18 -13.58 -23.70
C ARG A 408 -10.23 -14.68 -23.65
N ALA A 409 -9.86 -15.85 -23.12
CA ALA A 409 -10.80 -16.92 -22.81
C ALA A 409 -11.61 -16.59 -21.53
N ASP A 410 -12.73 -17.27 -21.32
CA ASP A 410 -13.51 -17.18 -20.08
C ASP A 410 -12.85 -18.03 -18.98
N PHE A 411 -12.36 -17.36 -17.93
CA PHE A 411 -11.66 -18.00 -16.83
C PHE A 411 -12.57 -18.87 -15.97
N ASP A 412 -13.82 -18.45 -15.75
CA ASP A 412 -14.77 -19.16 -14.88
C ASP A 412 -15.17 -20.49 -15.50
N THR A 413 -15.46 -20.47 -16.80
CA THR A 413 -15.76 -21.69 -17.58
C THR A 413 -14.57 -22.65 -17.57
N LEU A 414 -13.36 -22.15 -17.87
CA LEU A 414 -12.16 -23.00 -17.84
C LEU A 414 -11.91 -23.61 -16.46
N THR A 415 -12.15 -22.86 -15.38
CA THR A 415 -11.96 -23.33 -14.01
C THR A 415 -12.95 -24.43 -13.64
N LYS A 416 -14.23 -24.28 -14.02
CA LYS A 416 -15.26 -25.33 -13.82
C LYS A 416 -14.94 -26.59 -14.60
N ASP A 417 -14.49 -26.45 -15.84
CA ASP A 417 -14.14 -27.58 -16.70
C ASP A 417 -12.88 -28.27 -16.19
N TRP A 418 -11.90 -27.52 -15.69
CA TRP A 418 -10.71 -28.08 -15.04
C TRP A 418 -11.08 -28.92 -13.81
N ILE A 419 -11.89 -28.37 -12.90
CA ILE A 419 -12.34 -29.08 -11.70
C ILE A 419 -13.13 -30.34 -12.08
N THR A 420 -13.99 -30.25 -13.12
CA THR A 420 -14.76 -31.41 -13.59
C THR A 420 -13.87 -32.47 -14.23
N HIS A 421 -12.86 -32.06 -14.99
CA HIS A 421 -11.98 -32.96 -15.75
C HIS A 421 -10.97 -33.69 -14.87
N PHE A 422 -10.37 -32.98 -13.90
CA PHE A 422 -9.32 -33.54 -13.04
C PHE A 422 -9.83 -33.95 -11.65
N GLY A 423 -11.00 -33.47 -11.22
CA GLY A 423 -11.58 -33.79 -9.91
C GLY A 423 -10.61 -33.49 -8.77
N ASN A 424 -10.28 -34.53 -7.99
CA ASN A 424 -9.33 -34.45 -6.87
C ASN A 424 -7.87 -34.78 -7.28
N GLU A 425 -7.58 -34.99 -8.58
CA GLU A 425 -6.21 -35.22 -9.04
C GLU A 425 -5.35 -33.96 -8.79
N LEU A 426 -4.30 -34.08 -7.97
CA LEU A 426 -3.35 -33.01 -7.73
C LEU A 426 -2.37 -32.92 -8.90
N ILE A 427 -2.58 -31.92 -9.76
CA ILE A 427 -1.69 -31.64 -10.87
C ILE A 427 -0.47 -30.88 -10.37
N GLY A 428 0.74 -31.29 -10.75
CA GLY A 428 1.96 -30.60 -10.37
C GLY A 428 2.36 -29.53 -11.39
N LEU A 429 3.12 -28.53 -10.93
CA LEU A 429 3.63 -27.47 -11.78
C LEU A 429 4.59 -28.02 -12.86
N LYS A 430 5.40 -29.02 -12.51
CA LYS A 430 6.35 -29.68 -13.42
C LYS A 430 5.65 -30.27 -14.64
N GLU A 431 4.58 -31.02 -14.41
CA GLU A 431 3.82 -31.71 -15.45
C GLU A 431 3.21 -30.71 -16.44
N VAL A 432 2.65 -29.61 -15.91
CA VAL A 432 2.05 -28.54 -16.72
C VAL A 432 3.10 -27.80 -17.54
N LEU A 433 4.22 -27.40 -16.94
CA LEU A 433 5.30 -26.73 -17.66
C LEU A 433 5.94 -27.64 -18.72
N GLN A 434 6.05 -28.94 -18.46
CA GLN A 434 6.55 -29.90 -19.45
C GLN A 434 5.59 -30.05 -20.63
N VAL A 435 4.27 -30.08 -20.40
CA VAL A 435 3.28 -30.11 -21.49
C VAL A 435 3.37 -28.84 -22.32
N ILE A 436 3.47 -27.67 -21.67
CA ILE A 436 3.64 -26.39 -22.37
C ILE A 436 4.95 -26.38 -23.20
N ALA A 437 6.07 -26.82 -22.62
CA ALA A 437 7.36 -26.92 -23.31
C ALA A 437 7.28 -27.84 -24.55
N ASN A 438 6.63 -29.00 -24.42
CA ASN A 438 6.43 -29.94 -25.51
C ASN A 438 5.55 -29.33 -26.62
N MET A 439 4.49 -28.61 -26.26
CA MET A 439 3.61 -27.93 -27.22
C MET A 439 4.28 -26.75 -27.95
N LEU A 440 5.28 -26.13 -27.32
CA LEU A 440 6.08 -25.05 -27.94
C LEU A 440 7.20 -25.59 -28.86
N GLU A 441 7.46 -26.90 -28.84
CA GLU A 441 8.53 -27.55 -29.61
C GLU A 441 9.93 -26.91 -29.37
N LYS A 442 10.19 -26.41 -28.16
CA LYS A 442 11.48 -25.80 -27.78
C LYS A 442 12.29 -26.72 -26.87
N PRO A 443 13.48 -27.20 -27.28
CA PRO A 443 14.27 -28.14 -26.49
C PRO A 443 14.93 -27.52 -25.25
N ASN A 444 15.14 -26.20 -25.24
CA ASN A 444 15.79 -25.47 -24.15
C ASN A 444 14.95 -24.24 -23.78
N ILE A 445 14.07 -24.41 -22.79
CA ILE A 445 13.07 -23.41 -22.41
C ILE A 445 13.02 -23.22 -20.90
N ASP A 446 13.04 -21.96 -20.49
CA ASP A 446 12.75 -21.50 -19.14
C ASP A 446 11.40 -20.79 -19.11
N PHE A 447 10.83 -20.59 -17.92
CA PHE A 447 9.54 -19.93 -17.73
C PHE A 447 9.67 -18.72 -16.81
N PHE A 448 9.15 -17.57 -17.24
CA PHE A 448 8.93 -16.42 -16.37
C PHE A 448 7.48 -16.45 -15.90
N ILE A 449 7.23 -16.45 -14.59
CA ILE A 449 5.87 -16.47 -14.03
C ILE A 449 5.61 -15.14 -13.31
N ALA A 450 4.91 -14.24 -13.98
CA ALA A 450 4.45 -12.98 -13.39
C ALA A 450 3.13 -13.22 -12.65
N ILE A 451 3.10 -12.93 -11.35
CA ILE A 451 1.94 -13.12 -10.47
C ILE A 451 1.47 -11.76 -9.98
N ASP A 452 0.45 -11.20 -10.63
CA ASP A 452 -0.13 -9.90 -10.30
C ASP A 452 -1.27 -10.02 -9.27
N GLU A 453 -1.49 -8.94 -8.53
CA GLU A 453 -2.45 -8.85 -7.42
C GLU A 453 -2.34 -10.01 -6.40
N ALA A 454 -1.12 -10.47 -6.12
CA ALA A 454 -0.87 -11.63 -5.25
C ALA A 454 -1.43 -11.47 -3.83
N HIS A 455 -1.63 -10.24 -3.36
CA HIS A 455 -2.21 -9.95 -2.05
C HIS A 455 -3.71 -10.34 -1.93
N GLU A 456 -4.43 -10.45 -3.05
CA GLU A 456 -5.85 -10.84 -3.06
C GLU A 456 -6.05 -12.30 -2.60
N ILE A 457 -4.98 -13.10 -2.59
CA ILE A 457 -4.98 -14.47 -2.09
C ILE A 457 -5.35 -14.54 -0.60
N ASP A 458 -4.95 -13.52 0.19
CA ASP A 458 -5.12 -13.51 1.64
C ASP A 458 -6.43 -12.86 2.10
N ASN A 459 -7.10 -12.10 1.24
CA ASN A 459 -8.34 -11.37 1.59
C ASN A 459 -9.53 -12.31 1.93
N ASN A 460 -9.41 -13.62 1.70
CA ASN A 460 -10.53 -14.57 1.73
C ASN A 460 -10.40 -15.76 2.71
N ASN A 461 -9.41 -15.84 3.61
CA ASN A 461 -9.22 -17.01 4.48
C ASN A 461 -8.91 -16.68 5.96
N THR A 462 -9.65 -17.28 6.90
CA THR A 462 -9.63 -16.98 8.35
C THR A 462 -8.84 -17.99 9.21
N GLY A 463 -7.99 -18.85 8.64
CA GLY A 463 -7.29 -19.88 9.43
C GLY A 463 -5.93 -20.37 8.90
N THR A 464 -5.65 -20.25 7.60
CA THR A 464 -4.35 -20.53 6.98
C THR A 464 -3.92 -19.32 6.18
N ASN A 465 -2.62 -19.06 6.09
CA ASN A 465 -2.08 -17.99 5.25
C ASN A 465 -1.76 -18.56 3.84
N PRO A 466 -2.66 -18.40 2.84
CA PRO A 466 -2.55 -19.12 1.57
C PRO A 466 -1.45 -18.54 0.68
N LEU A 467 -1.18 -17.23 0.74
CA LEU A 467 -0.07 -16.61 0.00
C LEU A 467 1.28 -17.16 0.47
N LYS A 468 1.50 -17.27 1.78
CA LYS A 468 2.68 -17.92 2.35
C LYS A 468 2.83 -19.38 1.89
N THR A 469 1.71 -20.09 1.78
CA THR A 469 1.70 -21.48 1.28
C THR A 469 2.10 -21.56 -0.19
N LEU A 470 1.56 -20.66 -1.01
CA LEU A 470 1.91 -20.54 -2.43
C LEU A 470 3.41 -20.25 -2.60
N MET A 471 3.94 -19.26 -1.87
CA MET A 471 5.35 -18.89 -1.87
C MET A 471 6.25 -20.04 -1.42
N LYS A 472 5.86 -20.77 -0.37
CA LYS A 472 6.59 -21.97 0.08
C LYS A 472 6.66 -23.03 -1.02
N LYS A 473 5.54 -23.32 -1.70
CA LYS A 473 5.49 -24.32 -2.77
C LYS A 473 6.33 -23.90 -3.99
N ILE A 474 6.28 -22.63 -4.38
CA ILE A 474 7.14 -22.08 -5.45
C ILE A 474 8.62 -22.14 -5.05
N GLY A 475 8.98 -21.70 -3.84
CA GLY A 475 10.36 -21.76 -3.38
C GLY A 475 10.90 -23.20 -3.29
N CYS A 476 10.07 -24.16 -2.86
CA CYS A 476 10.44 -25.58 -2.89
C CYS A 476 10.72 -26.06 -4.32
N TYR A 477 9.91 -25.63 -5.30
CA TYR A 477 10.15 -25.95 -6.70
C TYR A 477 11.48 -25.36 -7.19
N LEU A 478 11.81 -24.13 -6.81
CA LEU A 478 13.09 -23.50 -7.15
C LEU A 478 14.29 -24.17 -6.47
N GLN A 479 14.10 -24.71 -5.26
CA GLN A 479 15.15 -25.35 -4.46
C GLN A 479 15.58 -26.71 -5.05
N PHE A 480 14.61 -27.52 -5.51
CA PHE A 480 14.81 -28.92 -5.90
C PHE A 480 14.71 -29.18 -7.41
N GLN A 481 15.25 -28.30 -8.26
CA GLN A 481 15.20 -28.42 -9.73
C GLN A 481 15.98 -29.61 -10.33
N LYS A 482 16.64 -30.44 -9.50
CA LYS A 482 17.47 -31.57 -9.95
C LYS A 482 16.75 -32.60 -10.83
N GLU A 483 15.42 -32.60 -10.81
CA GLU A 483 14.57 -33.52 -11.58
C GLU A 483 13.96 -32.89 -12.84
N THR A 484 14.29 -31.63 -13.18
CA THR A 484 13.68 -30.87 -14.28
C THR A 484 14.72 -30.06 -15.05
N THR A 485 14.68 -30.12 -16.38
CA THR A 485 15.45 -29.20 -17.25
C THR A 485 14.84 -27.80 -17.31
N LEU A 486 13.62 -27.61 -16.78
CA LEU A 486 12.83 -26.39 -16.89
C LEU A 486 13.08 -25.48 -15.67
N ARG A 487 13.61 -24.27 -15.90
CA ARG A 487 13.74 -23.27 -14.82
C ARG A 487 12.53 -22.34 -14.77
N VAL A 488 12.24 -21.85 -13.57
CA VAL A 488 11.17 -20.89 -13.32
C VAL A 488 11.74 -19.63 -12.69
N PHE A 489 11.28 -18.47 -13.15
CA PHE A 489 11.61 -17.14 -12.63
C PHE A 489 10.32 -16.45 -12.18
N PRO A 490 9.89 -16.59 -10.91
CA PRO A 490 8.66 -15.98 -10.42
C PRO A 490 8.88 -14.52 -10.06
N LEU A 491 7.87 -13.68 -10.30
CA LEU A 491 7.83 -12.29 -9.83
C LEU A 491 6.44 -11.98 -9.29
N PHE A 492 6.37 -11.69 -7.98
CA PHE A 492 5.13 -11.34 -7.32
C PHE A 492 4.88 -9.84 -7.40
N ALA A 493 3.64 -9.41 -7.64
CA ALA A 493 3.25 -8.01 -7.56
C ALA A 493 1.95 -7.84 -6.80
N GLY A 494 1.81 -6.72 -6.09
CA GLY A 494 0.58 -6.35 -5.42
C GLY A 494 0.61 -4.95 -4.82
N THR A 495 -0.49 -4.60 -4.15
CA THR A 495 -0.73 -3.26 -3.63
C THR A 495 -0.53 -3.17 -2.11
N PHE A 496 -0.83 -4.23 -1.36
CA PHE A 496 -0.61 -4.25 0.09
C PHE A 496 0.79 -4.77 0.44
N HIS A 497 1.71 -3.83 0.68
CA HIS A 497 3.08 -4.13 1.06
C HIS A 497 3.19 -4.93 2.35
N THR A 498 2.39 -4.61 3.37
CA THR A 498 2.40 -5.36 4.65
C THR A 498 1.97 -6.81 4.43
N VAL A 499 0.86 -7.04 3.71
CA VAL A 499 0.41 -8.41 3.39
C VAL A 499 1.49 -9.18 2.65
N LEU A 500 2.08 -8.63 1.58
CA LEU A 500 3.15 -9.31 0.85
C LEU A 500 4.39 -9.53 1.70
N LEU A 501 4.84 -8.51 2.43
CA LEU A 501 6.07 -8.55 3.22
C LEU A 501 5.94 -9.47 4.44
N ASP A 502 4.85 -9.40 5.20
CA ASP A 502 4.62 -10.22 6.40
C ASP A 502 4.55 -11.72 6.03
N ASN A 503 3.96 -12.00 4.87
CA ASN A 503 3.96 -13.33 4.27
C ASN A 503 5.35 -13.84 3.90
N LEU A 504 6.17 -12.94 3.37
CA LEU A 504 7.49 -13.20 2.83
C LEU A 504 8.55 -13.32 3.92
N ILE A 505 8.53 -12.46 4.94
CA ILE A 505 9.41 -12.52 6.13
C ILE A 505 9.11 -13.78 6.94
N GLY A 506 7.85 -14.23 6.97
CA GLY A 506 7.48 -15.50 7.60
C GLY A 506 7.73 -16.74 6.73
N SER A 507 8.13 -16.58 5.46
CA SER A 507 8.38 -17.68 4.55
C SER A 507 9.74 -18.33 4.83
N THR A 508 9.95 -19.55 4.33
CA THR A 508 11.23 -20.28 4.50
C THR A 508 12.32 -19.79 3.53
N TYR A 509 12.05 -18.75 2.72
CA TYR A 509 12.88 -18.29 1.61
C TYR A 509 13.08 -16.78 1.67
N THR A 510 14.17 -16.28 1.07
CA THR A 510 14.58 -14.88 1.20
C THR A 510 13.77 -13.97 0.28
N PRO A 511 12.98 -13.01 0.79
CA PRO A 511 12.27 -12.07 -0.08
C PRO A 511 13.16 -10.93 -0.54
N ARG A 512 12.95 -10.48 -1.78
CA ARG A 512 13.62 -9.30 -2.33
C ARG A 512 12.62 -8.26 -2.80
N PHE A 513 12.53 -7.16 -2.07
CA PHE A 513 11.72 -6.03 -2.49
C PHE A 513 12.32 -5.38 -3.75
N VAL A 514 11.45 -5.09 -4.71
CA VAL A 514 11.78 -4.34 -5.94
C VAL A 514 11.12 -2.96 -5.85
N PRO A 515 11.90 -1.88 -5.74
CA PRO A 515 11.35 -0.53 -5.70
C PRO A 515 10.72 -0.17 -7.04
N VAL A 516 9.63 0.60 -7.00
CA VAL A 516 8.98 1.17 -8.19
C VAL A 516 8.78 2.65 -7.97
N THR A 517 9.31 3.47 -8.88
CA THR A 517 9.11 4.91 -8.86
C THR A 517 7.63 5.24 -9.12
N ALA A 518 7.03 6.00 -8.21
CA ALA A 518 5.60 6.34 -8.24
C ALA A 518 5.19 7.03 -9.55
N LEU A 519 6.04 7.95 -10.00
CA LEU A 519 5.80 8.88 -11.10
C LEU A 519 6.88 8.73 -12.17
N LEU A 520 6.49 8.98 -13.41
CA LEU A 520 7.40 9.14 -14.52
C LEU A 520 8.00 10.55 -14.51
N SER A 521 9.29 10.66 -14.79
CA SER A 521 9.97 11.94 -14.93
C SER A 521 9.47 12.69 -16.18
N PRO A 522 9.43 14.04 -16.14
CA PRO A 522 8.97 14.83 -17.28
C PRO A 522 9.66 14.53 -18.63
N PRO A 523 11.00 14.31 -18.70
CA PRO A 523 11.67 13.94 -19.95
C PRO A 523 11.15 12.61 -20.53
N ASN A 524 10.83 11.66 -19.67
CA ASN A 524 10.37 10.34 -20.07
C ASN A 524 8.87 10.33 -20.43
N VAL A 525 8.06 11.16 -19.80
CA VAL A 525 6.70 11.45 -20.29
C VAL A 525 6.75 12.04 -21.70
N ALA A 526 7.66 12.98 -21.98
CA ALA A 526 7.84 13.53 -23.32
C ALA A 526 8.22 12.44 -24.34
N LYS A 527 9.13 11.54 -23.98
CA LYS A 527 9.53 10.40 -24.82
C LYS A 527 8.36 9.47 -25.15
N ILE A 528 7.46 9.22 -24.20
CA ILE A 528 6.23 8.44 -24.46
C ILE A 528 5.39 9.15 -25.54
N ILE A 529 5.22 10.46 -25.44
CA ILE A 529 4.36 11.22 -26.36
C ILE A 529 4.99 11.33 -27.74
N ASP A 530 6.30 11.58 -27.84
CA ASP A 530 7.04 11.60 -29.11
C ASP A 530 6.92 10.25 -29.84
N ASN A 531 6.96 9.12 -29.08
CA ASN A 531 6.75 7.79 -29.67
C ASN A 531 5.31 7.58 -30.18
N LEU A 532 4.32 8.18 -29.50
CA LEU A 532 2.92 8.09 -29.90
C LEU A 532 2.57 9.03 -31.06
N GLU A 533 3.26 10.17 -31.18
CA GLU A 533 3.08 11.15 -32.27
C GLU A 533 3.24 10.50 -33.65
N VAL A 534 4.19 9.57 -33.80
CA VAL A 534 4.40 8.79 -35.03
C VAL A 534 3.13 8.04 -35.48
N LYS A 535 2.27 7.65 -34.53
CA LYS A 535 1.06 6.87 -34.78
C LYS A 535 -0.22 7.72 -34.77
N TYR A 536 -0.24 8.83 -34.06
CA TYR A 536 -1.44 9.62 -33.79
C TYR A 536 -1.22 11.09 -34.14
N SER A 537 -1.71 11.51 -35.31
CA SER A 537 -1.57 12.89 -35.83
C SER A 537 -2.17 13.97 -34.92
N LYS A 538 -3.05 13.62 -33.99
CA LYS A 538 -3.58 14.57 -33.00
C LYS A 538 -2.50 15.08 -32.04
N LEU A 539 -1.38 14.36 -31.94
CA LEU A 539 -0.22 14.78 -31.17
C LEU A 539 0.78 15.59 -32.01
N ASP A 540 0.49 15.85 -33.29
CA ASP A 540 1.32 16.72 -34.12
C ASP A 540 1.47 18.07 -33.42
N ASN A 541 2.71 18.46 -33.14
CA ASN A 541 3.02 19.72 -32.44
C ASN A 541 2.53 19.78 -30.97
N TRP A 542 2.33 18.64 -30.30
CA TRP A 542 1.95 18.59 -28.86
C TRP A 542 2.87 19.45 -27.97
N ARG A 543 4.13 19.66 -28.41
CA ARG A 543 5.14 20.48 -27.74
C ARG A 543 4.80 21.96 -27.68
N ILE A 544 3.99 22.49 -28.60
CA ILE A 544 3.53 23.89 -28.59
C ILE A 544 2.07 24.02 -28.14
N ASP A 545 1.29 22.93 -28.13
CA ASP A 545 -0.06 22.94 -27.56
C ASP A 545 -0.01 23.24 -26.04
N VAL A 546 -0.39 24.46 -25.68
CA VAL A 546 -0.37 24.93 -24.28
C VAL A 546 -1.42 24.21 -23.43
N GLU A 547 -2.58 23.88 -24.00
CA GLU A 547 -3.70 23.29 -23.28
C GLU A 547 -3.47 21.81 -23.01
N PHE A 548 -3.05 21.06 -24.03
CA PHE A 548 -2.64 19.66 -23.88
C PHE A 548 -1.54 19.53 -22.83
N ARG A 549 -0.47 20.33 -22.93
CA ARG A 549 0.64 20.28 -21.96
C ARG A 549 0.21 20.65 -20.56
N HIS A 550 -0.71 21.59 -20.38
CA HIS A 550 -1.22 21.94 -19.06
C HIS A 550 -1.92 20.74 -18.42
N TYR A 551 -2.90 20.15 -19.10
CA TYR A 551 -3.66 19.02 -18.55
C TYR A 551 -2.80 17.77 -18.37
N LEU A 552 -1.86 17.50 -19.27
CA LEU A 552 -0.87 16.43 -19.14
C LEU A 552 -0.06 16.56 -17.82
N ARG A 553 0.39 17.78 -17.49
CA ARG A 553 1.19 18.04 -16.27
C ARG A 553 0.40 17.80 -14.98
N LEU A 554 -0.92 17.92 -15.00
CA LEU A 554 -1.76 17.65 -13.82
C LEU A 554 -1.74 16.19 -13.37
N PHE A 555 -1.30 15.28 -14.25
CA PHE A 555 -1.03 13.89 -13.88
C PHE A 555 0.37 13.72 -13.25
N ALA A 556 1.26 14.69 -13.38
CA ALA A 556 2.63 14.69 -12.85
C ALA A 556 3.41 13.39 -13.09
N GLY A 557 3.24 12.78 -14.27
CA GLY A 557 3.90 11.51 -14.57
C GLY A 557 3.19 10.26 -14.04
N PHE A 558 2.01 10.38 -13.42
CA PHE A 558 1.26 9.24 -12.90
C PHE A 558 0.81 8.30 -14.03
N PRO A 559 1.34 7.07 -14.11
CA PRO A 559 1.19 6.21 -15.30
C PRO A 559 -0.27 5.96 -15.71
N ARG A 560 -1.13 5.59 -14.76
CA ARG A 560 -2.53 5.30 -15.05
C ARG A 560 -3.31 6.54 -15.49
N GLY A 561 -2.96 7.70 -14.97
CA GLY A 561 -3.58 8.97 -15.35
C GLY A 561 -3.19 9.38 -16.77
N LEU A 562 -1.90 9.27 -17.10
CA LEU A 562 -1.39 9.49 -18.45
C LEU A 562 -2.03 8.53 -19.45
N GLU A 563 -2.15 7.26 -19.10
CA GLU A 563 -2.81 6.27 -19.95
C GLU A 563 -4.25 6.67 -20.30
N TYR A 564 -5.08 6.97 -19.30
CA TYR A 564 -6.47 7.36 -19.54
C TYR A 564 -6.55 8.64 -20.37
N TYR A 565 -5.70 9.62 -20.04
CA TYR A 565 -5.68 10.91 -20.71
C TYR A 565 -5.31 10.80 -22.19
N LEU A 566 -4.22 10.09 -22.48
CA LEU A 566 -3.75 9.90 -23.83
C LEU A 566 -4.71 9.01 -24.63
N ASP A 567 -5.27 7.96 -24.03
CA ASP A 567 -6.26 7.09 -24.67
C ASP A 567 -7.50 7.88 -25.11
N ASP A 568 -8.10 8.64 -24.19
CA ASP A 568 -9.26 9.47 -24.47
C ASP A 568 -8.91 10.57 -25.49
N TYR A 569 -7.76 11.23 -25.34
CA TYR A 569 -7.35 12.30 -26.24
C TYR A 569 -7.08 11.79 -27.66
N VAL A 570 -6.27 10.75 -27.86
CA VAL A 570 -5.86 10.36 -29.23
C VAL A 570 -6.90 9.52 -29.97
N LYS A 571 -7.78 8.80 -29.27
CA LYS A 571 -8.80 7.94 -29.92
C LYS A 571 -10.15 8.61 -30.11
N GLN A 572 -10.46 9.66 -29.33
CA GLN A 572 -11.75 10.33 -29.41
C GLN A 572 -11.61 11.72 -30.03
N SER A 573 -12.66 12.19 -30.70
CA SER A 573 -12.74 13.54 -31.27
C SER A 573 -13.12 14.59 -30.22
N ILE A 574 -12.38 14.62 -29.11
CA ILE A 574 -12.62 15.51 -27.96
C ILE A 574 -11.45 16.47 -27.73
N THR A 575 -11.68 17.55 -26.99
CA THR A 575 -10.64 18.51 -26.61
C THR A 575 -9.68 17.94 -25.54
N ALA A 576 -8.52 18.58 -25.37
CA ALA A 576 -7.58 18.26 -24.29
C ALA A 576 -8.24 18.35 -22.91
N ARG A 577 -9.13 19.33 -22.72
CA ARG A 577 -9.91 19.47 -21.50
C ARG A 577 -10.89 18.32 -21.28
N GLU A 578 -11.69 17.96 -22.28
CA GLU A 578 -12.68 16.89 -22.14
C GLU A 578 -12.00 15.55 -21.85
N ALA A 579 -10.85 15.27 -22.48
CA ALA A 579 -10.03 14.10 -22.17
C ALA A 579 -9.56 14.10 -20.71
N TYR A 580 -9.14 15.26 -20.20
CA TYR A 580 -8.75 15.42 -18.80
C TYR A 580 -9.92 15.20 -17.85
N GLU A 581 -11.08 15.80 -18.11
CA GLU A 581 -12.28 15.67 -17.27
C GLU A 581 -12.75 14.21 -17.20
N SER A 582 -12.80 13.51 -18.34
CA SER A 582 -13.09 12.08 -18.43
C SER A 582 -12.08 11.24 -17.63
N SER A 583 -10.79 11.47 -17.83
CA SER A 583 -9.72 10.73 -17.17
C SER A 583 -9.69 10.96 -15.66
N SER A 584 -9.84 12.21 -15.24
CA SER A 584 -9.96 12.62 -13.84
C SER A 584 -11.18 11.94 -13.19
N TYR A 585 -12.33 11.91 -13.87
CA TYR A 585 -13.51 11.21 -13.37
C TYR A 585 -13.26 9.70 -13.19
N ARG A 586 -12.65 9.03 -14.18
CA ARG A 586 -12.27 7.60 -14.12
C ARG A 586 -11.28 7.30 -13.00
N LEU A 587 -10.32 8.18 -12.76
CA LEU A 587 -9.41 8.06 -11.61
C LEU A 587 -10.18 8.24 -10.30
N ARG A 588 -11.02 9.27 -10.22
CA ARG A 588 -11.80 9.57 -9.01
C ARG A 588 -12.76 8.47 -8.61
N SER A 589 -13.35 7.74 -9.56
CA SER A 589 -14.20 6.59 -9.27
C SER A 589 -13.40 5.35 -8.88
N LYS A 590 -12.23 5.14 -9.49
CA LYS A 590 -11.34 4.00 -9.21
C LYS A 590 -10.62 4.09 -7.87
N TYR A 591 -10.24 5.30 -7.44
CA TYR A 591 -9.53 5.56 -6.18
C TYR A 591 -10.46 6.23 -5.17
N SER A 592 -11.56 5.56 -4.79
CA SER A 592 -12.51 6.06 -3.80
C SER A 592 -11.97 5.89 -2.37
N PHE A 593 -11.77 7.00 -1.67
CA PHE A 593 -11.42 7.01 -0.24
C PHE A 593 -12.68 7.24 0.59
N THR A 594 -13.09 6.24 1.37
CA THR A 594 -14.28 6.33 2.24
C THR A 594 -13.95 6.84 3.65
N GLN A 595 -12.69 6.76 4.10
CA GLN A 595 -12.24 7.28 5.40
C GLN A 595 -10.82 7.85 5.27
N ARG A 596 -10.60 9.06 5.81
CA ARG A 596 -9.28 9.72 5.79
C ARG A 596 -8.40 9.19 6.90
N THR A 597 -7.11 9.01 6.60
CA THR A 597 -6.11 8.69 7.61
C THR A 597 -5.29 9.92 8.00
N GLU A 598 -4.77 9.97 9.21
CA GLU A 598 -3.85 11.01 9.68
C GLU A 598 -2.64 11.17 8.72
N MET A 599 -2.17 10.05 8.15
CA MET A 599 -1.08 10.00 7.18
C MET A 599 -1.36 10.82 5.92
N GLU A 600 -2.58 10.74 5.37
CA GLU A 600 -2.96 11.48 4.15
C GLU A 600 -2.91 12.99 4.37
N ASN A 601 -3.38 13.46 5.53
CA ASN A 601 -3.33 14.87 5.89
C ASN A 601 -1.88 15.35 6.02
N VAL A 602 -1.01 14.57 6.70
CA VAL A 602 0.41 14.90 6.84
C VAL A 602 1.08 14.96 5.47
N LEU A 603 0.87 13.96 4.62
CA LEU A 603 1.44 13.95 3.26
C LEU A 603 0.91 15.11 2.41
N ALA A 604 -0.39 15.41 2.47
CA ALA A 604 -0.98 16.56 1.78
C ALA A 604 -0.35 17.87 2.25
N ALA A 605 -0.16 18.03 3.56
CA ALA A 605 0.52 19.18 4.13
C ALA A 605 1.95 19.27 3.61
N LYS A 606 2.73 18.18 3.60
CA LYS A 606 4.12 18.19 3.07
C LYS A 606 4.18 18.52 1.58
N VAL A 607 3.24 18.02 0.77
CA VAL A 607 3.17 18.29 -0.67
C VAL A 607 2.79 19.76 -0.95
N VAL A 608 1.76 20.28 -0.27
CA VAL A 608 1.26 21.65 -0.49
C VAL A 608 2.24 22.69 0.05
N THR A 609 2.80 22.46 1.25
CA THR A 609 3.73 23.39 1.88
C THR A 609 5.15 23.30 1.34
N ARG A 610 5.46 22.22 0.59
CA ARG A 610 6.82 21.86 0.18
C ARG A 610 7.81 21.84 1.34
N ALA A 611 7.34 21.49 2.53
CA ALA A 611 8.19 21.31 3.69
C ALA A 611 9.26 20.25 3.38
N ARG A 612 10.51 20.58 3.68
CA ARG A 612 11.65 19.68 3.48
C ARG A 612 11.55 18.50 4.46
N VAL A 613 11.85 17.31 3.98
CA VAL A 613 11.83 16.06 4.75
C VAL A 613 13.13 15.29 4.54
N SER A 614 13.49 14.46 5.51
CA SER A 614 14.59 13.49 5.38
C SER A 614 14.02 12.11 5.03
N LEU A 615 14.80 11.26 4.37
CA LEU A 615 14.38 9.90 3.96
C LEU A 615 13.85 9.06 5.13
N PHE A 616 14.47 9.21 6.30
CA PHE A 616 14.19 8.41 7.49
C PHE A 616 13.23 9.09 8.47
N ASP A 617 12.71 10.27 8.15
CA ASP A 617 11.71 10.91 8.98
C ASP A 617 10.42 10.09 8.94
N ASN A 618 9.84 9.80 10.12
CA ASN A 618 8.55 9.13 10.20
C ASN A 618 7.42 10.08 9.76
N ILE A 619 6.49 9.57 8.95
CA ILE A 619 5.30 10.32 8.52
C ILE A 619 4.29 10.42 9.67
N LEU A 620 4.17 9.36 10.48
CA LEU A 620 3.33 9.33 11.68
C LEU A 620 4.20 9.03 12.90
N THR A 621 3.93 9.69 14.03
CA THR A 621 4.67 9.45 15.28
C THR A 621 4.35 8.09 15.91
N THR A 622 3.20 7.50 15.56
CA THR A 622 2.66 6.26 16.13
C THR A 622 3.06 4.99 15.37
N VAL A 623 3.59 5.13 14.15
CA VAL A 623 3.95 4.00 13.27
C VAL A 623 5.33 4.26 12.66
N ASN A 624 6.21 3.26 12.69
CA ASN A 624 7.49 3.29 11.97
C ASN A 624 7.24 3.21 10.45
N PHE A 625 6.84 4.33 9.84
CA PHE A 625 6.59 4.47 8.41
C PHE A 625 7.27 5.74 7.91
N THR A 626 8.35 5.59 7.15
CA THR A 626 9.23 6.69 6.75
C THR A 626 8.88 7.28 5.38
N PHE A 627 9.38 8.47 5.06
CA PHE A 627 9.23 9.05 3.71
C PHE A 627 9.87 8.20 2.62
N SER A 628 11.03 7.57 2.88
CA SER A 628 11.65 6.63 1.93
C SER A 628 10.76 5.43 1.68
N GLU A 629 10.10 4.91 2.72
CA GLU A 629 9.16 3.81 2.55
C GLU A 629 7.90 4.22 1.78
N ALA A 630 7.40 5.43 1.99
CA ALA A 630 6.29 5.97 1.21
C ALA A 630 6.64 6.16 -0.28
N GLU A 631 7.87 6.60 -0.58
CA GLU A 631 8.37 6.69 -1.95
C GLU A 631 8.55 5.31 -2.60
N ASN A 632 9.22 4.38 -1.90
CA ASN A 632 9.46 3.03 -2.38
C ASN A 632 8.14 2.28 -2.66
N ARG A 633 7.10 2.53 -1.86
CA ARG A 633 5.75 2.00 -2.06
C ARG A 633 4.93 2.79 -3.08
N GLY A 634 5.49 3.80 -3.73
CA GLY A 634 4.83 4.52 -4.81
C GLY A 634 3.74 5.51 -4.38
N PHE A 635 3.70 5.91 -3.10
CA PHE A 635 2.71 6.88 -2.60
C PHE A 635 3.09 8.33 -2.91
N ILE A 636 4.38 8.63 -2.89
CA ILE A 636 4.94 9.96 -3.16
C ILE A 636 6.20 9.82 -4.01
N MET A 637 6.72 10.93 -4.50
CA MET A 637 8.06 11.02 -5.08
C MET A 637 8.86 12.05 -4.27
N LEU A 638 10.09 11.72 -3.92
CA LEU A 638 11.00 12.60 -3.21
C LEU A 638 12.00 13.22 -4.18
N ASN A 639 12.00 14.55 -4.27
CA ASN A 639 13.00 15.26 -5.05
C ASN A 639 14.08 15.78 -4.11
N LEU A 640 15.33 15.41 -4.38
CA LEU A 640 16.48 15.94 -3.67
C LEU A 640 16.60 17.45 -3.93
N GLU A 641 16.64 18.25 -2.86
CA GLU A 641 16.82 19.71 -2.95
C GLU A 641 18.22 20.12 -2.45
N GLU A 642 18.61 19.60 -1.29
CA GLU A 642 19.87 19.89 -0.57
C GLU A 642 20.32 18.61 0.15
N ASP A 643 21.59 18.51 0.57
CA ASP A 643 22.17 17.30 1.20
C ASP A 643 21.22 16.60 2.18
N SER A 644 20.75 15.40 1.79
CA SER A 644 19.81 14.55 2.54
C SER A 644 18.42 15.17 2.85
N LYS A 645 18.04 16.25 2.17
CA LYS A 645 16.74 16.92 2.28
C LYS A 645 15.96 16.87 0.97
N PHE A 646 14.70 16.47 1.08
CA PHE A 646 13.82 16.19 -0.04
C PHE A 646 12.53 16.99 0.03
N THR A 647 11.90 17.24 -1.11
CA THR A 647 10.51 17.70 -1.19
C THR A 647 9.60 16.60 -1.70
N CYS A 648 8.41 16.49 -1.11
CA CYS A 648 7.40 15.52 -1.51
C CYS A 648 6.59 16.01 -2.70
N THR A 649 6.45 15.16 -3.72
CA THR A 649 5.59 15.38 -4.89
C THR A 649 4.49 14.33 -4.94
N TYR A 650 3.30 14.75 -5.37
CA TYR A 650 2.13 13.89 -5.56
C TYR A 650 1.34 14.35 -6.79
N PRO A 651 0.64 13.44 -7.52
CA PRO A 651 -0.16 13.82 -8.68
C PRO A 651 -1.22 14.87 -8.33
N PRO A 652 -1.18 16.08 -8.92
CA PRO A 652 -2.17 17.12 -8.65
C PRO A 652 -3.60 16.64 -8.82
N VAL A 653 -3.88 15.86 -9.88
CA VAL A 653 -5.20 15.27 -10.16
C VAL A 653 -5.76 14.40 -9.01
N LEU A 654 -4.89 13.83 -8.17
CA LEU A 654 -5.26 13.02 -7.01
C LEU A 654 -5.17 13.80 -5.68
N LEU A 655 -4.55 14.98 -5.65
CA LEU A 655 -4.30 15.74 -4.41
C LEU A 655 -5.60 16.07 -3.68
N SER A 656 -6.66 16.43 -4.40
CA SER A 656 -7.95 16.75 -3.77
C SER A 656 -8.50 15.57 -2.95
N ARG A 657 -8.06 14.33 -3.21
CA ARG A 657 -8.44 13.17 -2.41
C ARG A 657 -7.74 13.08 -1.05
N MET A 658 -6.54 13.64 -0.92
CA MET A 658 -5.80 13.68 0.36
C MET A 658 -6.23 14.85 1.25
N ILE A 659 -6.93 15.83 0.67
CA ILE A 659 -7.35 17.06 1.35
C ILE A 659 -8.82 16.94 1.76
N SER A 660 -9.19 17.68 2.80
CA SER A 660 -10.52 17.61 3.36
C SER A 660 -11.63 18.03 2.40
N HIS A 661 -12.81 17.41 2.50
CA HIS A 661 -13.94 17.63 1.58
C HIS A 661 -14.39 19.10 1.53
N ASN A 662 -14.30 19.83 2.64
CA ASN A 662 -14.56 21.27 2.68
C ASN A 662 -13.48 22.09 1.94
N MET A 663 -12.27 21.58 1.80
CA MET A 663 -11.15 22.21 1.08
C MET A 663 -10.99 21.70 -0.36
N GLN A 664 -11.64 20.60 -0.74
CA GLN A 664 -11.63 20.09 -2.12
C GLN A 664 -12.05 21.11 -3.18
N PRO A 665 -13.14 21.90 -2.98
CA PRO A 665 -13.51 22.95 -3.93
C PRO A 665 -12.40 23.96 -4.18
N ILE A 666 -11.62 24.30 -3.14
CA ILE A 666 -10.49 25.24 -3.23
C ILE A 666 -9.36 24.64 -4.07
N VAL A 667 -8.96 23.40 -3.79
CA VAL A 667 -7.96 22.69 -4.61
C VAL A 667 -8.41 22.62 -6.06
N HIS A 668 -9.68 22.32 -6.30
CA HIS A 668 -10.23 22.29 -7.64
C HIS A 668 -10.20 23.66 -8.33
N LYS A 669 -10.51 24.72 -7.60
CA LYS A 669 -10.45 26.09 -8.10
C LYS A 669 -9.02 26.49 -8.46
N LEU A 670 -8.04 26.18 -7.60
CA LEU A 670 -6.63 26.53 -7.78
C LEU A 670 -5.93 25.70 -8.86
N VAL A 671 -6.32 24.43 -9.05
CA VAL A 671 -5.61 23.50 -9.95
C VAL A 671 -6.36 23.26 -11.27
N PHE A 672 -7.69 23.20 -11.25
CA PHE A 672 -8.51 22.61 -12.33
C PHE A 672 -9.58 23.53 -12.94
N SER A 673 -9.90 24.68 -12.32
CA SER A 673 -11.02 25.48 -12.81
C SER A 673 -10.68 26.18 -14.12
N THR A 674 -11.42 25.80 -15.15
CA THR A 674 -11.53 26.49 -16.44
C THR A 674 -13.00 26.77 -16.76
N GLU A 675 -13.85 26.96 -15.74
CA GLU A 675 -15.27 27.22 -15.95
C GLU A 675 -15.47 28.31 -17.02
N LYS A 676 -16.25 28.00 -18.06
CA LYS A 676 -16.49 28.88 -19.23
C LYS A 676 -17.04 30.26 -18.87
N ASN A 677 -17.44 30.46 -17.60
CA ASN A 677 -18.03 31.66 -17.05
C ASN A 677 -17.10 32.40 -16.06
N VAL A 678 -15.90 31.90 -15.79
CA VAL A 678 -14.90 32.56 -14.92
C VAL A 678 -13.89 33.27 -15.81
N TYR A 679 -14.35 34.27 -16.54
CA TYR A 679 -13.42 35.32 -16.97
C TYR A 679 -13.17 36.20 -15.75
N GLY A 680 -11.91 36.27 -15.32
CA GLY A 680 -11.46 37.26 -14.37
C GLY A 680 -11.49 36.90 -12.90
N LEU A 681 -10.93 35.74 -12.53
CA LEU A 681 -10.57 35.50 -11.14
C LEU A 681 -9.50 36.53 -10.71
N PRO A 682 -9.75 37.36 -9.68
CA PRO A 682 -8.73 38.27 -9.14
C PRO A 682 -7.55 37.51 -8.54
N TRP A 683 -6.34 38.05 -8.69
CA TRP A 683 -5.12 37.47 -8.10
C TRP A 683 -5.24 37.30 -6.58
N GLU A 684 -5.86 38.26 -5.90
CA GLU A 684 -6.07 38.28 -4.47
C GLU A 684 -6.98 37.11 -4.03
N ASP A 685 -7.96 36.71 -4.84
CA ASP A 685 -8.80 35.55 -4.54
C ASP A 685 -8.00 34.25 -4.62
N CYS A 686 -7.08 34.16 -5.58
CA CYS A 686 -6.20 33.00 -5.72
C CYS A 686 -5.24 32.89 -4.53
N VAL A 687 -4.62 34.00 -4.13
CA VAL A 687 -3.73 34.07 -2.95
C VAL A 687 -4.51 33.78 -1.67
N HIS A 688 -5.72 34.31 -1.53
CA HIS A 688 -6.58 34.09 -0.36
C HIS A 688 -6.96 32.62 -0.20
N ASP A 689 -7.39 31.97 -1.28
CA ASP A 689 -7.72 30.54 -1.29
C ASP A 689 -6.49 29.66 -1.00
N TYR A 690 -5.33 30.01 -1.57
CA TYR A 690 -4.08 29.31 -1.31
C TYR A 690 -3.65 29.44 0.16
N LEU A 691 -3.68 30.65 0.73
CA LEU A 691 -3.31 30.89 2.13
C LEU A 691 -4.24 30.15 3.08
N TYR A 692 -5.55 30.14 2.82
CA TYR A 692 -6.48 29.36 3.62
C TYR A 692 -6.16 27.87 3.58
N LEU A 693 -5.97 27.31 2.38
CA LEU A 693 -5.56 25.91 2.25
C LEU A 693 -4.25 25.61 2.99
N PHE A 694 -3.24 26.46 2.83
CA PHE A 694 -1.93 26.31 3.46
C PHE A 694 -2.04 26.30 4.99
N PHE A 695 -2.66 27.34 5.55
CA PHE A 695 -2.81 27.48 7.00
C PHE A 695 -3.65 26.36 7.61
N SER A 696 -4.72 25.93 6.94
CA SER A 696 -5.52 24.80 7.38
C SER A 696 -4.75 23.47 7.39
N LEU A 697 -3.77 23.29 6.51
CA LEU A 697 -2.96 22.06 6.45
C LEU A 697 -1.81 22.02 7.47
N VAL A 698 -1.32 23.18 7.90
CA VAL A 698 -0.31 23.29 8.96
C VAL A 698 -0.92 23.47 10.36
N ALA A 699 -2.23 23.68 10.44
CA ALA A 699 -2.97 23.66 11.70
C ALA A 699 -2.66 22.38 12.47
N ASN A 700 -2.57 22.48 13.79
CA ASN A 700 -2.19 21.42 14.72
C ASN A 700 -0.72 20.98 14.71
N LYS A 701 0.19 21.59 13.92
CA LYS A 701 1.63 21.32 14.06
C LYS A 701 2.19 21.93 15.36
N LEU A 702 2.79 21.08 16.20
CA LEU A 702 3.57 21.48 17.36
C LEU A 702 4.94 21.98 16.84
N ASP A 703 5.34 23.20 17.18
CA ASP A 703 6.62 23.83 16.76
C ASP A 703 6.64 24.40 15.33
N LEU A 704 5.70 25.31 15.04
CA LEU A 704 5.75 26.14 13.83
C LEU A 704 6.69 27.33 14.02
N THR A 705 7.45 27.66 12.98
CA THR A 705 8.16 28.94 12.85
C THR A 705 7.59 29.77 11.71
N LEU A 706 7.96 31.05 11.64
CA LEU A 706 7.57 31.89 10.50
C LEU A 706 8.12 31.37 9.16
N ASN A 707 9.31 30.78 9.19
CA ASN A 707 9.90 30.14 8.01
C ASN A 707 9.11 28.89 7.56
N ASP A 708 8.38 28.23 8.46
CA ASP A 708 7.45 27.15 8.10
C ASP A 708 6.17 27.68 7.45
N LEU A 709 5.69 28.87 7.84
CA LEU A 709 4.50 29.50 7.26
C LEU A 709 4.77 30.15 5.89
N PHE A 710 5.98 30.70 5.71
CA PHE A 710 6.40 31.35 4.47
C PHE A 710 7.73 30.76 3.96
N PRO A 711 7.74 29.47 3.58
CA PRO A 711 8.96 28.83 3.12
C PRO A 711 9.48 29.48 1.85
N PHE A 712 10.81 29.56 1.70
CA PHE A 712 11.48 30.17 0.55
C PHE A 712 11.26 31.68 0.36
N ALA A 713 10.58 32.35 1.30
CA ALA A 713 10.47 33.79 1.29
C ALA A 713 11.78 34.46 1.75
N THR A 714 11.99 35.69 1.31
CA THR A 714 13.11 36.52 1.79
C THR A 714 12.66 37.24 3.05
N MET A 715 13.37 37.03 4.17
CA MET A 715 13.09 37.64 5.47
C MET A 715 14.35 37.69 6.34
N SER A 716 14.35 38.49 7.41
CA SER A 716 15.48 38.54 8.35
C SER A 716 15.63 37.22 9.13
N ALA A 717 16.85 36.95 9.62
CA ALA A 717 17.13 35.76 10.43
C ALA A 717 16.29 35.74 11.72
N GLU A 718 16.04 36.91 12.32
CA GLU A 718 15.20 37.02 13.52
C GLU A 718 13.74 36.72 13.22
N THR A 719 13.20 37.31 12.14
CA THR A 719 11.82 37.09 11.68
C THR A 719 11.57 35.62 11.34
N SER A 720 12.53 34.96 10.67
CA SER A 720 12.42 33.55 10.29
C SER A 720 12.32 32.59 11.48
N LYS A 721 12.91 32.94 12.61
CA LYS A 721 13.02 32.10 13.82
C LYS A 721 11.90 32.34 14.83
N LEU A 722 10.93 33.21 14.52
CA LEU A 722 9.78 33.44 15.40
C LEU A 722 8.97 32.15 15.56
N SER A 723 9.00 31.59 16.77
CA SER A 723 8.27 30.37 17.14
C SER A 723 6.82 30.66 17.50
N LEU A 724 5.91 29.93 16.87
CA LEU A 724 4.46 30.12 16.94
C LEU A 724 3.81 29.07 17.83
N GLU A 725 2.79 29.50 18.59
CA GLU A 725 1.85 28.57 19.21
C GLU A 725 1.12 27.76 18.15
N GLN A 726 0.60 26.60 18.56
CA GLN A 726 -0.13 25.70 17.69
C GLN A 726 -1.41 26.40 17.19
N ILE A 727 -1.59 26.46 15.88
CA ILE A 727 -2.84 26.96 15.27
C ILE A 727 -3.90 25.86 15.44
N SER A 728 -4.96 26.14 16.21
CA SER A 728 -6.05 25.19 16.49
C SER A 728 -6.90 24.89 15.24
N ASN A 729 -7.49 25.93 14.66
CA ASN A 729 -8.30 25.88 13.44
C ASN A 729 -8.08 27.13 12.59
N CYS A 730 -8.49 27.04 11.32
CA CYS A 730 -8.44 28.14 10.36
C CYS A 730 -9.81 28.37 9.74
N THR A 731 -10.23 29.63 9.62
CA THR A 731 -11.50 30.04 9.00
C THR A 731 -11.26 31.08 7.91
N GLN A 732 -11.93 30.90 6.77
CA GLN A 732 -11.85 31.79 5.61
C GLN A 732 -13.06 32.74 5.54
N PHE A 733 -12.82 34.04 5.28
CA PHE A 733 -13.88 35.03 5.10
C PHE A 733 -13.76 35.78 3.76
N HIS A 734 -14.83 35.71 2.97
CA HIS A 734 -15.03 36.44 1.72
C HIS A 734 -16.01 37.59 1.97
N ALA A 735 -15.53 38.83 2.00
CA ALA A 735 -16.29 40.09 2.10
C ALA A 735 -16.91 40.51 3.46
N ALA A 736 -17.13 41.84 3.56
CA ALA A 736 -17.30 42.62 4.78
C ALA A 736 -18.51 42.28 5.66
N HIS A 737 -19.59 41.66 5.17
CA HIS A 737 -20.82 41.51 5.97
C HIS A 737 -20.72 40.48 7.11
N LYS A 738 -19.98 39.37 6.92
CA LYS A 738 -19.67 38.41 8.00
C LYS A 738 -18.51 38.90 8.87
N VAL A 739 -17.57 39.60 8.25
CA VAL A 739 -16.47 40.28 8.93
C VAL A 739 -17.02 41.34 9.87
N GLN A 740 -18.00 42.16 9.48
CA GLN A 740 -18.68 43.15 10.33
C GLN A 740 -19.41 42.54 11.52
N SER A 741 -19.91 41.30 11.46
CA SER A 741 -20.46 40.64 12.66
C SER A 741 -19.39 40.20 13.65
N ILE A 742 -18.17 39.88 13.18
CA ILE A 742 -17.00 39.55 14.02
C ILE A 742 -16.31 40.83 14.50
N LEU A 743 -16.23 41.85 13.64
CA LEU A 743 -15.68 43.18 13.88
C LEU A 743 -16.70 44.17 14.47
N LYS A 744 -17.89 43.72 14.89
CA LYS A 744 -18.93 44.59 15.49
C LYS A 744 -18.51 45.18 16.84
N GLU A 745 -17.34 44.78 17.34
CA GLU A 745 -16.62 45.33 18.48
C GLU A 745 -15.50 46.32 18.06
N ILE A 746 -15.55 46.91 16.86
CA ILE A 746 -14.72 48.08 16.54
C ILE A 746 -15.26 49.30 17.28
N ASP A 747 -14.42 49.88 18.14
CA ASP A 747 -14.71 51.19 18.73
C ASP A 747 -14.57 52.27 17.64
N THR A 748 -15.73 52.71 17.15
CA THR A 748 -15.86 53.72 16.10
C THR A 748 -15.25 55.09 16.43
N GLN A 749 -14.91 55.38 17.70
CA GLN A 749 -14.27 56.65 18.07
C GLN A 749 -12.74 56.61 17.98
N THR A 750 -12.13 55.43 18.06
CA THR A 750 -10.67 55.28 18.16
C THR A 750 -10.05 54.54 16.97
N GLY A 751 -10.86 53.87 16.14
CA GLY A 751 -10.36 53.07 15.01
C GLY A 751 -9.70 51.76 15.43
N LYS A 752 -9.94 51.33 16.68
CA LYS A 752 -9.31 50.16 17.30
C LYS A 752 -10.15 48.90 17.07
N LEU A 753 -9.48 47.82 16.68
CA LEU A 753 -10.08 46.52 16.40
C LEU A 753 -10.01 45.64 17.65
N ASN A 754 -11.15 45.31 18.28
CA ASN A 754 -11.20 44.37 19.40
C ASN A 754 -11.30 42.92 18.86
N ILE A 755 -10.34 42.07 19.21
CA ILE A 755 -10.21 40.67 18.73
C ILE A 755 -10.38 39.65 19.88
N VAL A 756 -10.84 40.06 21.05
CA VAL A 756 -10.79 39.28 22.32
C VAL A 756 -11.45 37.88 22.27
N THR A 757 -12.24 37.57 21.24
CA THR A 757 -12.94 36.29 21.08
C THR A 757 -12.34 35.31 20.06
N LEU A 758 -11.30 35.68 19.30
CA LEU A 758 -10.73 34.78 18.27
C LEU A 758 -9.69 33.81 18.86
N THR A 759 -10.15 32.60 19.21
CA THR A 759 -9.26 31.46 19.53
C THR A 759 -8.70 30.77 18.29
N ASP A 760 -9.31 30.99 17.12
CA ASP A 760 -8.96 30.34 15.85
C ASP A 760 -8.33 31.34 14.86
N CYS A 761 -7.50 30.84 13.94
CA CYS A 761 -6.88 31.64 12.89
C CYS A 761 -7.93 32.09 11.86
N ALA A 762 -7.98 33.38 11.55
CA ALA A 762 -8.94 33.96 10.60
C ALA A 762 -8.20 34.59 9.41
N ILE A 763 -8.57 34.21 8.19
CA ILE A 763 -7.97 34.71 6.94
C ILE A 763 -9.04 35.49 6.17
N ILE A 764 -8.85 36.80 6.07
CA ILE A 764 -9.85 37.75 5.61
C ILE A 764 -9.35 38.46 4.35
N LYS A 765 -10.09 38.34 3.25
CA LYS A 765 -9.87 39.17 2.06
C LYS A 765 -10.41 40.58 2.31
N ASN A 766 -9.56 41.58 2.18
CA ASN A 766 -9.93 42.97 2.40
C ASN A 766 -10.67 43.57 1.20
N ALA A 767 -11.34 44.70 1.40
CA ALA A 767 -11.94 45.44 0.30
C ALA A 767 -10.84 46.04 -0.60
N PRO A 768 -11.00 46.08 -1.94
CA PRO A 768 -10.01 46.68 -2.85
C PRO A 768 -9.67 48.16 -2.55
N THR A 769 -10.50 48.84 -1.77
CA THR A 769 -10.34 50.25 -1.37
C THR A 769 -9.71 50.44 0.00
N ALA A 770 -9.23 49.37 0.65
CA ALA A 770 -8.65 49.47 1.99
C ALA A 770 -7.31 50.22 1.97
N GLU A 771 -7.07 51.02 3.01
CA GLU A 771 -5.85 51.84 3.12
C GLU A 771 -4.58 51.00 3.38
N ALA A 772 -4.74 49.74 3.79
CA ALA A 772 -3.68 48.80 4.10
C ALA A 772 -4.12 47.35 3.83
N SER A 773 -3.22 46.55 3.26
CA SER A 773 -3.32 45.10 3.06
C SER A 773 -4.49 44.59 2.22
N ASP A 774 -4.18 43.70 1.27
CA ASP A 774 -5.18 43.05 0.42
C ASP A 774 -5.81 41.85 1.14
N ILE A 775 -5.05 41.16 2.00
CA ILE A 775 -5.53 40.06 2.87
C ILE A 775 -4.95 40.25 4.27
N LEU A 776 -5.77 40.00 5.29
CA LEU A 776 -5.38 40.03 6.70
C LEU A 776 -5.48 38.64 7.32
N ILE A 777 -4.51 38.29 8.18
CA ILE A 777 -4.52 37.05 8.96
C ILE A 777 -4.39 37.37 10.46
N PHE A 778 -5.32 36.83 11.26
CA PHE A 778 -5.39 36.97 12.71
C PHE A 778 -5.36 35.61 13.41
N GLY A 779 -5.16 35.60 14.73
CA GLY A 779 -5.28 34.39 15.56
C GLY A 779 -4.03 33.51 15.56
N VAL A 780 -2.86 34.07 15.25
CA VAL A 780 -1.55 33.41 15.37
C VAL A 780 -0.78 34.05 16.52
N GLN A 781 -0.19 33.26 17.41
CA GLN A 781 0.48 33.76 18.62
C GLN A 781 1.94 33.27 18.70
N LEU A 782 2.82 34.02 19.35
CA LEU A 782 4.19 33.58 19.65
C LEU A 782 4.25 32.66 20.89
N LYS A 783 5.10 31.63 20.87
CA LYS A 783 5.29 30.72 22.04
C LYS A 783 5.92 31.40 23.24
N THR A 784 6.84 32.33 22.99
CA THR A 784 7.75 32.87 24.01
C THR A 784 7.22 34.15 24.64
N LYS A 785 6.12 34.70 24.14
CA LYS A 785 5.59 36.01 24.50
C LYS A 785 4.08 36.03 24.37
N ASP A 786 3.41 36.82 25.20
CA ASP A 786 1.97 37.10 25.06
C ASP A 786 1.71 38.13 23.94
N GLU A 787 2.23 37.82 22.75
CA GLU A 787 2.19 38.63 21.52
C GLU A 787 1.36 37.89 20.46
N ILE A 788 0.31 38.56 19.96
CA ILE A 788 -0.49 38.11 18.80
C ILE A 788 0.11 38.70 17.53
N LEU A 789 0.27 37.86 16.51
CA LEU A 789 0.72 38.26 15.18
C LEU A 789 -0.45 38.65 14.30
N VAL A 790 -0.28 39.75 13.57
CA VAL A 790 -1.20 40.19 12.51
C VAL A 790 -0.43 40.21 11.20
N PHE A 791 -0.82 39.36 10.26
CA PHE A 791 -0.20 39.36 8.92
C PHE A 791 -0.95 40.26 7.97
N HIS A 792 -0.17 41.13 7.33
CA HIS A 792 -0.59 42.10 6.35
C HIS A 792 -0.09 41.64 4.98
N ILE A 793 -0.92 40.91 4.24
CA ILE A 793 -0.55 40.39 2.93
C ILE A 793 -0.89 41.45 1.86
N GLN A 794 0.15 41.87 1.15
CA GLN A 794 0.03 42.81 0.05
C GLN A 794 0.34 42.10 -1.28
N CYS A 795 -0.66 42.04 -2.14
CA CYS A 795 -0.61 41.46 -3.46
C CYS A 795 -0.24 42.55 -4.47
N LYS A 796 1.06 42.71 -4.78
CA LYS A 796 1.53 43.73 -5.73
C LYS A 796 1.75 43.10 -7.12
N TRP A 797 1.11 43.63 -8.17
CA TRP A 797 1.22 43.08 -9.52
C TRP A 797 1.81 44.05 -10.57
N ALA A 798 2.34 43.48 -11.68
CA ALA A 798 3.01 44.11 -12.83
C ALA A 798 2.02 44.53 -13.95
N ASP A 799 1.67 45.81 -14.00
CA ASP A 799 0.85 46.40 -15.08
C ASP A 799 1.60 46.47 -16.43
N ASN A 800 2.92 46.21 -16.43
CA ASN A 800 3.76 46.12 -17.62
C ASN A 800 5.07 45.38 -17.31
N ALA A 801 5.63 44.67 -18.30
CA ALA A 801 6.90 43.94 -18.21
C ALA A 801 8.12 44.81 -17.84
N LYS A 802 7.98 46.13 -17.88
CA LYS A 802 9.02 47.13 -17.55
C LYS A 802 8.87 47.78 -16.16
N SER A 803 7.82 47.45 -15.40
CA SER A 803 7.61 48.04 -14.07
C SER A 803 8.33 47.22 -12.99
N SER A 804 9.33 47.82 -12.33
CA SER A 804 9.93 47.30 -11.09
C SER A 804 9.36 48.03 -9.89
N GLU A 805 9.35 47.36 -8.74
CA GLU A 805 9.06 47.98 -7.46
C GLU A 805 10.38 48.30 -6.76
N THR A 806 10.52 49.45 -6.11
CA THR A 806 11.73 49.78 -5.36
C THR A 806 11.63 49.24 -3.94
N PHE A 807 12.75 48.85 -3.34
CA PHE A 807 12.75 48.45 -1.94
C PHE A 807 12.21 49.56 -1.01
N LYS A 808 12.41 50.84 -1.36
CA LYS A 808 11.81 51.98 -0.66
C LYS A 808 10.28 51.92 -0.62
N GLN A 809 9.62 51.58 -1.73
CA GLN A 809 8.17 51.42 -1.78
C GLN A 809 7.68 50.27 -0.89
N VAL A 810 8.45 49.18 -0.80
CA VAL A 810 8.17 48.08 0.14
C VAL A 810 8.24 48.55 1.60
N ILE A 811 9.26 49.35 1.95
CA ILE A 811 9.39 49.94 3.29
C ILE A 811 8.24 50.91 3.60
N GLU A 812 7.78 51.68 2.61
CA GLU A 812 6.62 52.56 2.76
C GLU A 812 5.36 51.77 3.10
N GLU A 813 5.11 50.63 2.44
CA GLU A 813 3.99 49.75 2.78
C GLU A 813 4.12 49.16 4.18
N MET A 814 5.32 48.69 4.56
CA MET A 814 5.57 48.20 5.93
C MET A 814 5.27 49.29 6.97
N ASN A 815 5.67 50.54 6.71
CA ASN A 815 5.42 51.66 7.60
C ASN A 815 3.93 52.06 7.67
N LYS A 816 3.16 51.87 6.60
CA LYS A 816 1.70 52.04 6.63
C LYS A 816 1.07 50.98 7.54
N ASN A 817 1.43 49.71 7.37
CA ASN A 817 0.88 48.60 8.13
C ASN A 817 1.22 48.69 9.62
N LYS A 818 2.42 49.17 9.98
CA LYS A 818 2.82 49.42 11.38
C LYS A 818 1.94 50.42 12.11
N LYS A 819 1.28 51.34 11.39
CA LYS A 819 0.37 52.33 11.98
C LYS A 819 -1.01 51.74 12.32
N LEU A 820 -1.32 50.53 11.83
CA LEU A 820 -2.58 49.87 12.14
C LEU A 820 -2.48 49.23 13.53
N SER A 821 -3.09 49.87 14.53
CA SER A 821 -3.12 49.36 15.90
C SER A 821 -4.32 48.44 16.11
N VAL A 822 -4.06 47.17 16.39
CA VAL A 822 -5.06 46.19 16.82
C VAL A 822 -4.97 46.07 18.34
N GLU A 823 -6.08 46.27 19.05
CA GLU A 823 -6.10 46.18 20.51
C GLU A 823 -6.69 44.85 20.97
N THR A 824 -6.02 44.23 21.94
CA THR A 824 -6.50 43.03 22.61
C THR A 824 -6.45 43.26 24.11
N GLU A 825 -7.51 42.91 24.85
CA GLU A 825 -7.68 43.25 26.27
C GLU A 825 -6.53 42.78 27.19
N SER A 826 -5.73 41.80 26.75
CA SER A 826 -4.64 41.21 27.56
C SER A 826 -3.30 41.02 26.85
N LYS A 827 -3.23 41.17 25.52
CA LYS A 827 -2.04 40.80 24.72
C LYS A 827 -1.51 41.98 23.90
N THR A 828 -0.23 41.92 23.54
CA THR A 828 0.39 42.92 22.64
C THR A 828 0.32 42.44 21.19
N THR A 829 0.20 43.35 20.21
CA THR A 829 0.11 42.98 18.79
C THR A 829 1.38 43.30 18.04
N ARG A 830 1.82 42.37 17.19
CA ARG A 830 2.99 42.51 16.31
C ARG A 830 2.56 42.38 14.85
N ASN A 831 2.76 43.45 14.09
CA ASN A 831 2.37 43.52 12.68
C ASN A 831 3.48 42.98 11.78
N ILE A 832 3.21 41.94 11.00
CA ILE A 832 4.12 41.37 10.00
C ILE A 832 3.60 41.71 8.60
N THR A 833 4.42 42.38 7.79
CA THR A 833 4.10 42.71 6.39
C THR A 833 4.63 41.64 5.45
N VAL A 834 3.75 41.05 4.65
CA VAL A 834 4.08 40.06 3.64
C VAL A 834 3.80 40.65 2.26
N ILE A 835 4.86 40.89 1.48
CA ILE A 835 4.73 41.35 0.09
C ILE A 835 4.78 40.14 -0.83
N MET A 836 3.66 39.86 -1.51
CA MET A 836 3.57 38.88 -2.57
C MET A 836 3.55 39.60 -3.92
N THR A 837 4.68 39.61 -4.63
CA THR A 837 4.85 40.45 -5.83
C THR A 837 5.29 39.69 -7.08
N GLY A 838 4.60 39.97 -8.19
CA GLY A 838 5.02 39.57 -9.53
C GLY A 838 6.10 40.46 -10.13
N LYS A 839 6.35 41.64 -9.52
CA LYS A 839 7.36 42.61 -9.97
C LYS A 839 8.75 42.22 -9.46
N PRO A 840 9.82 42.41 -10.25
CA PRO A 840 11.16 42.43 -9.69
C PRO A 840 11.27 43.63 -8.74
N ILE A 841 11.95 43.43 -7.60
CA ILE A 841 12.24 44.50 -6.65
C ILE A 841 13.65 45.00 -6.92
N SER A 842 13.79 46.26 -7.35
CA SER A 842 15.07 46.94 -7.49
C SER A 842 15.61 47.35 -6.11
N ASP A 843 16.94 47.31 -5.97
CA ASP A 843 17.68 47.73 -4.76
C ASP A 843 17.36 46.91 -3.51
N LEU A 844 17.05 45.62 -3.68
CA LEU A 844 16.88 44.69 -2.56
C LEU A 844 18.23 44.52 -1.83
N PRO A 845 18.30 44.77 -0.51
CA PRO A 845 19.56 44.67 0.22
C PRO A 845 20.03 43.22 0.35
N ASN A 846 21.34 42.99 0.16
CA ASN A 846 21.97 41.67 0.31
C ASN A 846 22.20 41.29 1.80
N SER A 847 22.26 42.29 2.69
CA SER A 847 22.41 42.17 4.14
C SER A 847 21.57 43.26 4.82
N ASP A 848 21.19 43.08 6.09
CA ASP A 848 20.34 44.02 6.86
C ASP A 848 18.88 44.14 6.37
N PHE A 849 18.24 42.98 6.22
CA PHE A 849 16.80 42.92 5.92
C PHE A 849 15.96 43.30 7.15
N PRO A 850 14.96 44.20 7.03
CA PRO A 850 14.13 44.61 8.16
C PRO A 850 13.40 43.44 8.82
N ASP A 851 13.24 43.52 10.14
CA ASP A 851 12.36 42.62 10.85
C ASP A 851 10.89 42.88 10.50
N ASP A 852 10.09 41.82 10.65
CA ASP A 852 8.64 41.82 10.38
C ASP A 852 8.27 42.05 8.90
N LEU A 853 9.24 41.89 7.99
CA LEU A 853 9.05 41.92 6.55
C LEU A 853 9.30 40.53 5.96
N VAL A 854 8.36 40.07 5.14
CA VAL A 854 8.45 38.83 4.37
C VAL A 854 8.19 39.16 2.90
N ILE A 855 9.09 38.74 2.01
CA ILE A 855 8.94 38.97 0.57
C ILE A 855 8.89 37.64 -0.18
N ILE A 856 7.80 37.46 -0.93
CA ILE A 856 7.62 36.38 -1.89
C ILE A 856 7.50 37.05 -3.25
N ASN A 857 8.54 36.92 -4.07
CA ASN A 857 8.60 37.56 -5.38
C ASN A 857 8.54 36.53 -6.52
N LYS A 858 8.39 37.00 -7.75
CA LYS A 858 8.29 36.16 -8.96
C LYS A 858 9.34 35.06 -9.06
N THR A 859 10.58 35.31 -8.63
CA THR A 859 11.67 34.32 -8.69
C THR A 859 11.45 33.15 -7.73
N ASN A 860 10.70 33.37 -6.65
CA ASN A 860 10.43 32.34 -5.63
C ASN A 860 9.01 31.76 -5.72
N PHE A 861 8.15 32.25 -6.62
CA PHE A 861 6.77 31.73 -6.79
C PHE A 861 6.71 30.23 -7.03
N ALA A 862 7.58 29.71 -7.90
CA ALA A 862 7.62 28.27 -8.18
C ALA A 862 7.97 27.44 -6.94
N LYS A 863 8.78 28.00 -6.03
CA LYS A 863 9.14 27.37 -4.76
C LYS A 863 8.02 27.49 -3.74
N TYR A 864 7.40 28.67 -3.62
CA TYR A 864 6.34 28.93 -2.65
C TYR A 864 5.00 28.25 -3.01
N PHE A 865 4.44 28.54 -4.19
CA PHE A 865 3.15 27.97 -4.62
C PHE A 865 3.26 26.52 -5.09
N GLY A 866 4.47 25.99 -5.26
CA GLY A 866 4.72 24.58 -5.55
C GLY A 866 3.90 24.06 -6.73
N ILE A 867 3.13 23.00 -6.48
CA ILE A 867 2.28 22.32 -7.48
C ILE A 867 1.23 23.22 -8.14
N PHE A 868 0.84 24.33 -7.50
CA PHE A 868 -0.17 25.26 -8.05
C PHE A 868 0.44 26.24 -9.07
N THR A 869 1.77 26.41 -9.06
CA THR A 869 2.46 27.41 -9.89
C THR A 869 2.14 27.27 -11.38
N ASP A 870 2.17 26.05 -11.90
CA ASP A 870 1.95 25.82 -13.33
C ASP A 870 0.49 25.98 -13.74
N SER A 871 -0.46 25.67 -12.85
CA SER A 871 -1.87 26.02 -13.04
C SER A 871 -2.05 27.54 -13.06
N MET A 872 -1.46 28.27 -12.11
CA MET A 872 -1.52 29.73 -12.08
C MET A 872 -0.93 30.35 -13.37
N LYS A 873 0.21 29.85 -13.87
CA LYS A 873 0.79 30.28 -15.15
C LYS A 873 -0.14 30.02 -16.33
N PHE A 874 -0.79 28.86 -16.37
CA PHE A 874 -1.74 28.53 -17.43
C PHE A 874 -2.97 29.43 -17.39
N LEU A 875 -3.57 29.63 -16.21
CA LEU A 875 -4.73 30.50 -16.04
C LEU A 875 -4.39 31.95 -16.40
N CYS A 876 -3.19 32.41 -16.08
CA CYS A 876 -2.65 33.70 -16.53
C CYS A 876 -2.57 33.78 -18.05
N ALA A 877 -1.92 32.80 -18.69
CA ALA A 877 -1.74 32.78 -20.14
C ALA A 877 -3.06 32.71 -20.92
N LYS A 878 -4.10 32.12 -20.33
CA LYS A 878 -5.46 32.04 -20.89
C LYS A 878 -6.36 33.22 -20.51
N GLN A 879 -5.84 34.22 -19.79
CA GLN A 879 -6.61 35.39 -19.29
C GLN A 879 -7.81 35.00 -18.40
N ILE A 880 -7.75 33.83 -17.76
CA ILE A 880 -8.77 33.35 -16.80
C ILE A 880 -8.48 33.94 -15.42
N LEU A 881 -7.20 33.92 -15.03
CA LEU A 881 -6.68 34.66 -13.89
C LEU A 881 -6.42 36.10 -14.37
N ASN A 882 -7.26 37.05 -13.94
CA ASN A 882 -7.13 38.45 -14.33
C ASN A 882 -5.92 39.04 -13.62
N ILE A 883 -4.87 39.12 -14.40
CA ILE A 883 -3.56 39.60 -14.00
C ILE A 883 -3.30 41.01 -14.58
N ASN A 884 -4.13 41.45 -15.53
CA ASN A 884 -4.09 42.81 -16.07
C ASN A 884 -5.47 43.44 -15.88
N ASN A 885 -5.57 44.53 -15.13
CA ASN A 885 -6.77 45.36 -15.16
C ASN A 885 -6.71 46.22 -16.43
N GLN A 886 -7.47 45.85 -17.47
CA GLN A 886 -8.17 46.87 -18.23
C GLN A 886 -9.53 47.08 -17.58
N SER A 887 -9.54 47.88 -16.52
CA SER A 887 -10.62 48.82 -16.25
C SER A 887 -10.22 49.69 -15.07
N GLU A 888 -9.91 50.94 -15.38
CA GLU A 888 -10.11 52.05 -14.44
C GLU A 888 -11.52 51.94 -13.86
N LEU A 889 -11.63 51.54 -12.60
CA LEU A 889 -12.74 51.99 -11.77
C LEU A 889 -12.25 53.21 -11.03
N GLN A 890 -12.65 54.34 -11.61
CA GLN A 890 -12.66 55.68 -11.04
C GLN A 890 -12.54 55.69 -9.52
N SER A 891 -11.53 56.41 -9.05
CA SER A 891 -11.53 57.04 -7.74
C SER A 891 -12.88 57.71 -7.47
N PHE A 892 -13.57 57.32 -6.40
CA PHE A 892 -14.39 58.23 -5.59
C PHE A 892 -14.44 57.76 -4.12
N HIS A 893 -14.39 58.72 -3.21
CA HIS A 893 -14.41 58.58 -1.75
C HIS A 893 -15.61 57.76 -1.19
N GLY A 894 -15.37 57.04 -0.09
CA GLY A 894 -16.34 56.87 1.00
C GLY A 894 -17.26 55.65 0.97
N LEU A 895 -16.93 54.63 1.79
CA LEU A 895 -17.86 53.57 2.22
C LEU A 895 -19.08 54.09 3.04
N GLY A 896 -19.23 55.42 3.18
CA GLY A 896 -20.37 56.09 3.80
C GLY A 896 -21.62 56.20 2.92
N ASP A 897 -21.52 56.15 1.59
CA ASP A 897 -22.58 56.71 0.75
C ASP A 897 -23.68 55.75 0.27
N VAL A 898 -23.56 54.44 0.46
CA VAL A 898 -24.68 53.50 0.17
C VAL A 898 -25.27 52.88 1.42
N MET A 899 -24.58 53.03 2.57
CA MET A 899 -25.28 53.29 3.83
C MET A 899 -26.11 54.60 3.72
N ALA A 900 -25.64 55.60 2.97
CA ALA A 900 -26.46 56.75 2.57
C ALA A 900 -27.53 56.45 1.49
N LYS A 901 -27.71 55.21 1.03
CA LYS A 901 -28.87 54.82 0.19
C LYS A 901 -29.67 53.61 0.70
N TYR A 902 -29.45 53.21 1.95
CA TYR A 902 -30.56 52.89 2.86
C TYR A 902 -31.55 54.09 2.96
N VAL A 903 -31.07 55.33 2.81
CA VAL A 903 -31.88 56.55 2.95
C VAL A 903 -32.77 56.84 1.73
N ILE A 904 -32.44 56.34 0.54
CA ILE A 904 -33.16 56.71 -0.70
C ILE A 904 -33.74 55.51 -1.43
N LYS A 905 -34.36 54.60 -0.67
CA LYS A 905 -35.64 54.00 -1.09
C LYS A 905 -35.55 52.98 -2.25
N ALA A 906 -35.84 51.70 -2.08
CA ALA A 906 -36.63 51.05 -1.02
C ALA A 906 -37.89 51.83 -0.58
N ARG A 907 -38.48 52.59 -1.54
CA ARG A 907 -39.87 53.09 -1.70
C ARG A 907 -39.87 54.35 -2.60
N SER A 908 -39.74 54.26 -3.93
CA SER A 908 -40.75 53.63 -4.78
C SER A 908 -40.31 53.52 -6.27
N SER A 909 -40.36 52.28 -6.78
CA SER A 909 -40.86 51.83 -8.09
C SER A 909 -40.50 52.59 -9.38
N THR A 910 -39.46 52.10 -10.09
CA THR A 910 -39.44 51.61 -11.49
C THR A 910 -38.06 51.88 -12.13
N GLY A 911 -37.22 50.84 -12.16
CA GLY A 911 -35.94 50.85 -12.88
C GLY A 911 -36.11 50.51 -14.37
N PHE A 912 -35.04 50.77 -15.14
CA PHE A 912 -34.89 50.41 -16.56
C PHE A 912 -35.24 48.94 -16.82
N LYS A 913 -35.86 48.67 -17.98
CA LYS A 913 -36.60 47.42 -18.19
C LYS A 913 -35.72 46.21 -18.52
N ASP A 914 -34.63 46.35 -19.28
CA ASP A 914 -33.73 45.24 -19.64
C ASP A 914 -32.44 45.72 -20.38
N MET A 915 -31.62 44.75 -20.82
CA MET A 915 -30.36 44.97 -21.53
C MET A 915 -30.48 45.45 -22.98
N GLU A 916 -31.65 45.43 -23.60
CA GLU A 916 -31.80 46.01 -24.95
C GLU A 916 -32.05 47.53 -24.88
N ASP A 917 -32.70 48.03 -23.82
CA ASP A 917 -32.83 49.49 -23.56
C ASP A 917 -31.47 50.17 -23.32
N LEU A 918 -30.51 49.46 -22.73
CA LEU A 918 -29.15 49.98 -22.49
C LEU A 918 -28.29 49.95 -23.77
N LYS A 919 -28.34 48.89 -24.58
CA LYS A 919 -27.58 48.82 -25.85
C LYS A 919 -28.06 49.87 -26.85
N LYS A 920 -29.37 50.11 -26.92
CA LYS A 920 -29.97 51.10 -27.81
C LYS A 920 -29.51 52.52 -27.49
N ARG A 921 -29.40 52.87 -26.21
CA ARG A 921 -28.95 54.20 -25.77
C ARG A 921 -27.45 54.44 -25.99
N VAL A 922 -26.63 53.39 -25.89
CA VAL A 922 -25.17 53.46 -26.16
C VAL A 922 -24.88 53.64 -27.66
N LEU A 923 -25.64 52.97 -28.53
CA LEU A 923 -25.59 53.16 -29.98
C LEU A 923 -26.07 54.55 -30.44
N GLU A 924 -26.97 55.18 -29.68
CA GLU A 924 -27.47 56.53 -29.95
C GLU A 924 -26.52 57.66 -29.48
N THR A 925 -25.51 57.38 -28.63
CA THR A 925 -24.65 58.42 -28.04
C THR A 925 -23.20 58.51 -28.56
N VAL A 926 -22.65 57.51 -29.23
CA VAL A 926 -21.25 57.57 -29.71
C VAL A 926 -21.19 57.74 -31.23
N THR A 927 -20.80 58.93 -31.67
CA THR A 927 -20.80 59.35 -33.08
C THR A 927 -19.45 59.21 -33.80
N ASP A 928 -18.39 58.76 -33.13
CA ASP A 928 -17.04 58.69 -33.74
C ASP A 928 -16.63 57.29 -34.21
N LYS A 929 -16.58 57.11 -35.54
CA LYS A 929 -16.11 55.89 -36.22
C LYS A 929 -14.63 55.56 -35.99
N THR A 930 -13.82 56.52 -35.52
CA THR A 930 -12.37 56.34 -35.35
C THR A 930 -12.01 55.44 -34.17
N SER A 931 -12.87 55.40 -33.14
CA SER A 931 -12.71 54.50 -31.98
C SER A 931 -13.06 53.04 -32.33
N THR A 932 -13.93 52.81 -33.33
CA THR A 932 -14.26 51.48 -33.84
C THR A 932 -13.12 50.89 -34.69
N THR A 933 -12.42 51.72 -35.46
CA THR A 933 -11.25 51.30 -36.26
C THR A 933 -10.00 51.07 -35.39
N LYS A 934 -9.83 51.80 -34.27
CA LYS A 934 -8.78 51.53 -33.28
C LYS A 934 -8.90 50.15 -32.62
N LEU A 935 -10.13 49.68 -32.41
CA LEU A 935 -10.40 48.34 -31.87
C LEU A 935 -10.01 47.20 -32.85
N ILE A 936 -10.05 47.48 -34.16
CA ILE A 936 -9.69 46.53 -35.22
C ILE A 936 -8.16 46.44 -35.41
N ASN A 937 -7.43 47.54 -35.23
CA ASN A 937 -5.96 47.54 -35.37
C ASN A 937 -5.21 46.91 -34.18
N ILE A 938 -5.82 46.87 -32.99
CA ILE A 938 -5.25 46.21 -31.80
C ILE A 938 -5.18 44.68 -31.96
N LEU A 939 -5.95 44.11 -32.90
CA LEU A 939 -5.96 42.67 -33.21
C LEU A 939 -4.83 42.24 -34.18
N SER A 940 -4.00 43.15 -34.67
CA SER A 940 -2.93 42.85 -35.64
C SER A 940 -1.51 42.81 -35.05
N ASP A 941 -1.30 43.22 -33.80
CA ASP A 941 0.05 43.34 -33.19
C ASP A 941 0.45 42.14 -32.30
N VAL A 942 -0.07 40.94 -32.58
CA VAL A 942 0.19 39.69 -31.83
C VAL A 942 1.48 38.96 -32.27
N GLU A 943 2.27 39.50 -33.21
CA GLU A 943 3.37 38.74 -33.84
C GLU A 943 4.78 38.93 -33.25
N ILE A 944 4.96 39.64 -32.14
CA ILE A 944 6.32 39.93 -31.62
C ILE A 944 6.41 39.59 -30.13
N ILE A 945 6.87 38.37 -29.81
CA ILE A 945 7.86 38.00 -28.76
C ILE A 945 7.75 36.47 -28.55
N PHE A 946 8.60 35.75 -29.31
CA PHE A 946 9.25 34.53 -28.88
C PHE A 946 10.43 34.89 -27.96
#